data_AF-A0A8S8XJK1-F1
#
_entry.id   AF-A0A8S8XJK1-F1
#
_cell.length_a   1.000
_cell.length_b   1.000
_cell.length_c   1.000
_cell.angle_alpha   90.00
_cell.angle_beta   90.00
_cell.angle_gamma   90.00
#
_symmetry.space_group_name_H-M   'P 1'
#
loop_
_entity.id
_entity.type
_entity.pdbx_description
1 polymer ?
#
loop_
_entity_poly.entity_id
_entity_poly.type
_entity_poly.pdbx_seq_one_letter_code
_entity_poly.pdbx_strand_id
1 'polypeptide(L)'
;MEDWGVSLLNISDSATLPLVTSDGIRLAYHNGIVPLDAFTDAFPINDIASGISEAVGSAGLITMNDMYWVDDGLADGLGTPGGLNYTHGSDCTEDNPQSVDLHYCLQGPTAMGNEYPVFLRSTSQPFSASLVQILKDNFGTGDLAEYVDVIQESDLRDLFNSGISIETVLPGDFLDSVIPDSLPPSELTLEIILPTWVKTIDGGDRLTFEKTLGETNDMDISLAGTDPYDWRTNIKDDDMNIICTTLQRTCITSNVELDVSAFRINEWSQSVSLDFALDAEVSIYRVLIPLDEIDQGNTTRVNFEAAPVDLLRLGLDLASRLAEPKTFDDVGNICSEDQDYSVCEENLSLVFTPEGLTEFSVDVGEMITDYIHQSGADIPNQEDSPFGKVDLSGFAIKTKVDGLSGLDQNIGDDEPITLSVKIPEVEFKLDLSGDMGELLEGNTSSLELNFFANAFRNLVVNPLASAAELLGSTLTNSIVSGSGITYPGVEAEATSISFNGNTSIAEEMELSLNGPVSVLLPRGITIEDVEDTAGLLTITNEGGRQKLTYNFPAGEYDDTISFRIKVSWLYLLLQFWVYPTFIIALLALFIRRRRRKKRLKKARKAAAQTGTKVAIGDSEFADLRGFKSEGLHGELQQFEDYSTDKAPPMIDLGDERFD
;
A
#
# COMPACT_ATOMS: atom_id res chain seq x y z
N MET A 1 -45.08 -43.58 25.42
CA MET A 1 -45.35 -44.71 24.50
C MET A 1 -46.58 -44.44 23.66
N GLU A 2 -47.70 -44.02 24.26
CA GLU A 2 -48.81 -43.43 23.49
C GLU A 2 -48.34 -42.24 22.63
N ASP A 3 -47.49 -41.37 23.19
CA ASP A 3 -46.85 -40.26 22.44
C ASP A 3 -45.89 -40.72 21.32
N TRP A 4 -45.37 -41.96 21.41
CA TRP A 4 -44.52 -42.57 20.37
C TRP A 4 -45.37 -43.37 19.36
N GLY A 5 -46.70 -43.45 19.53
CA GLY A 5 -47.57 -44.29 18.69
C GLY A 5 -47.37 -45.80 18.84
N VAL A 6 -46.54 -46.25 19.79
CA VAL A 6 -46.19 -47.65 19.98
C VAL A 6 -47.07 -48.29 21.05
N SER A 7 -47.82 -49.32 20.66
CA SER A 7 -48.53 -50.19 21.59
C SER A 7 -47.78 -51.53 21.74
N LEU A 8 -47.19 -51.75 22.91
CA LEU A 8 -46.57 -53.03 23.28
C LEU A 8 -47.61 -54.15 23.48
N LEU A 9 -48.92 -53.86 23.51
CA LEU A 9 -49.94 -54.88 23.73
C LEU A 9 -51.09 -54.69 22.73
N ASN A 10 -51.23 -55.60 21.79
CA ASN A 10 -52.38 -55.63 20.87
C ASN A 10 -53.63 -56.25 21.51
N ILE A 11 -53.72 -56.26 22.86
CA ILE A 11 -54.70 -57.05 23.61
C ILE A 11 -55.45 -56.16 24.62
N SER A 12 -56.40 -55.37 24.12
CA SER A 12 -57.52 -54.75 24.87
C SER A 12 -57.17 -53.78 26.02
N ASP A 13 -58.14 -52.97 26.44
CA ASP A 13 -58.09 -51.98 27.54
C ASP A 13 -57.80 -52.56 28.95
N SER A 14 -57.19 -53.75 29.05
CA SER A 14 -57.11 -54.57 30.27
C SER A 14 -55.77 -54.47 31.01
N ALA A 15 -54.72 -53.93 30.40
CA ALA A 15 -53.39 -53.85 30.99
C ALA A 15 -52.72 -52.51 30.68
N THR A 16 -52.40 -51.74 31.71
CA THR A 16 -51.57 -50.54 31.61
C THR A 16 -50.13 -50.89 31.98
N LEU A 17 -49.18 -50.50 31.13
CA LEU A 17 -47.75 -50.66 31.42
C LEU A 17 -47.20 -49.31 31.93
N PRO A 18 -46.96 -49.16 33.24
CA PRO A 18 -46.60 -47.86 33.82
C PRO A 18 -45.14 -47.46 33.58
N LEU A 19 -44.26 -48.42 33.29
CA LEU A 19 -42.83 -48.20 33.08
C LEU A 19 -42.32 -49.21 32.05
N VAL A 20 -41.53 -48.72 31.08
CA VAL A 20 -40.76 -49.57 30.16
C VAL A 20 -39.32 -49.55 30.65
N THR A 21 -38.77 -50.73 30.93
CA THR A 21 -37.36 -50.89 31.32
C THR A 21 -36.58 -51.64 30.25
N SER A 22 -35.25 -51.53 30.27
CA SER A 22 -34.37 -52.23 29.32
C SER A 22 -34.61 -53.74 29.35
N ASP A 23 -34.68 -54.31 30.55
CA ASP A 23 -35.02 -55.72 30.76
C ASP A 23 -36.47 -56.06 30.37
N GLY A 24 -37.40 -55.11 30.53
CA GLY A 24 -38.76 -55.28 30.06
C GLY A 24 -38.86 -55.41 28.54
N ILE A 25 -38.06 -54.65 27.79
CA ILE A 25 -37.97 -54.76 26.32
C ILE A 25 -37.35 -56.11 25.93
N ARG A 26 -36.26 -56.52 26.57
CA ARG A 26 -35.62 -57.82 26.32
C ARG A 26 -36.56 -58.98 26.64
N LEU A 27 -37.28 -58.92 27.74
CA LEU A 27 -38.30 -59.90 28.11
C LEU A 27 -39.37 -60.00 27.02
N ALA A 28 -39.92 -58.87 26.58
CA ALA A 28 -40.93 -58.84 25.54
C ALA A 28 -40.42 -59.41 24.21
N TYR A 29 -39.18 -59.11 23.83
CA TYR A 29 -38.54 -59.59 22.62
C TYR A 29 -38.25 -61.11 22.66
N HIS A 30 -37.51 -61.57 23.67
CA HIS A 30 -37.09 -62.97 23.78
C HIS A 30 -38.25 -63.94 24.01
N ASN A 31 -39.38 -63.45 24.53
CA ASN A 31 -40.61 -64.23 24.69
C ASN A 31 -41.61 -64.04 23.52
N GLY A 32 -41.26 -63.28 22.47
CA GLY A 32 -42.12 -63.06 21.30
C GLY A 32 -43.44 -62.37 21.62
N ILE A 33 -43.47 -61.54 22.68
CA ILE A 33 -44.66 -60.85 23.17
C ILE A 33 -44.97 -59.66 22.26
N VAL A 34 -43.94 -59.00 21.72
CA VAL A 34 -44.09 -57.78 20.91
C VAL A 34 -43.14 -57.79 19.72
N PRO A 35 -43.61 -57.50 18.50
CA PRO A 35 -42.73 -57.18 17.37
C PRO A 35 -42.08 -55.82 17.59
N LEU A 36 -40.74 -55.78 17.70
CA LEU A 36 -40.00 -54.54 17.93
C LEU A 36 -39.93 -53.65 16.68
N ASP A 37 -40.31 -54.19 15.52
CA ASP A 37 -40.39 -53.53 14.22
C ASP A 37 -41.31 -52.29 14.28
N ALA A 38 -42.35 -52.35 15.11
CA ALA A 38 -43.26 -51.23 15.33
C ALA A 38 -42.58 -50.02 15.98
N PHE A 39 -41.49 -50.20 16.73
CA PHE A 39 -40.70 -49.08 17.28
C PHE A 39 -39.81 -48.44 16.23
N THR A 40 -39.17 -49.25 15.39
CA THR A 40 -38.32 -48.74 14.31
C THR A 40 -39.13 -48.02 13.25
N ASP A 41 -40.35 -48.48 12.96
CA ASP A 41 -41.24 -47.82 12.00
C ASP A 41 -41.82 -46.49 12.52
N ALA A 42 -41.97 -46.35 13.84
CA ALA A 42 -42.54 -45.16 14.46
C ALA A 42 -41.52 -44.04 14.72
N PHE A 43 -40.21 -44.35 14.70
CA PHE A 43 -39.17 -43.37 15.00
C PHE A 43 -38.85 -42.53 13.74
N PRO A 44 -39.00 -41.19 13.77
CA PRO A 44 -38.94 -40.34 12.57
C PRO A 44 -37.50 -40.01 12.15
N ILE A 45 -36.67 -41.04 11.93
CA ILE A 45 -35.23 -40.85 11.62
C ILE A 45 -35.01 -40.09 10.31
N ASN A 46 -35.89 -40.26 9.33
CA ASN A 46 -35.83 -39.55 8.05
C ASN A 46 -36.16 -38.07 8.21
N ASP A 47 -37.09 -37.72 9.10
CA ASP A 47 -37.44 -36.33 9.37
C ASP A 47 -36.30 -35.62 10.13
N ILE A 48 -35.69 -36.30 11.11
CA ILE A 48 -34.47 -35.81 11.80
C ILE A 48 -33.33 -35.61 10.79
N ALA A 49 -33.10 -36.58 9.90
CA ALA A 49 -32.05 -36.48 8.90
C ALA A 49 -32.32 -35.35 7.89
N SER A 50 -33.59 -35.12 7.54
CA SER A 50 -34.00 -33.99 6.71
C SER A 50 -33.79 -32.66 7.42
N GLY A 51 -34.20 -32.54 8.68
CA GLY A 51 -33.99 -31.34 9.48
C GLY A 51 -32.50 -31.00 9.67
N ILE A 52 -31.66 -32.01 9.93
CA ILE A 52 -30.20 -31.82 10.01
C ILE A 52 -29.65 -31.43 8.62
N SER A 53 -30.12 -32.05 7.55
CA SER A 53 -29.68 -31.76 6.18
C SER A 53 -30.03 -30.32 5.75
N GLU A 54 -31.22 -29.85 6.11
CA GLU A 54 -31.67 -28.47 5.88
C GLU A 54 -30.86 -27.48 6.72
N ALA A 55 -30.63 -27.77 8.01
CA ALA A 55 -29.87 -26.90 8.90
C ALA A 55 -28.37 -26.83 8.56
N VAL A 56 -27.79 -27.93 8.10
CA VAL A 56 -26.37 -28.02 7.72
C VAL A 56 -26.14 -27.53 6.29
N GLY A 57 -27.17 -27.39 5.43
CA GLY A 57 -26.98 -26.97 4.05
C GLY A 57 -26.15 -27.97 3.23
N SER A 58 -26.48 -29.25 3.32
CA SER A 58 -25.82 -30.26 2.47
C SER A 58 -26.41 -30.25 1.06
N ALA A 59 -25.58 -30.39 0.02
CA ALA A 59 -25.99 -30.43 -1.39
C ALA A 59 -26.97 -31.59 -1.76
N GLY A 60 -27.31 -32.45 -0.80
CA GLY A 60 -28.33 -33.50 -0.91
C GLY A 60 -28.82 -33.94 0.47
N LEU A 61 -30.00 -34.56 0.49
CA LEU A 61 -30.63 -35.05 1.71
C LEU A 61 -29.79 -36.16 2.37
N ILE A 62 -29.47 -36.00 3.66
CA ILE A 62 -28.79 -37.06 4.43
C ILE A 62 -29.70 -38.29 4.44
N THR A 63 -29.26 -39.37 3.79
CA THR A 63 -30.01 -40.64 3.75
C THR A 63 -29.49 -41.56 4.84
N MET A 64 -30.34 -41.83 5.82
CA MET A 64 -30.06 -42.77 6.90
C MET A 64 -30.36 -44.20 6.44
N ASN A 65 -29.55 -45.16 6.88
CA ASN A 65 -29.89 -46.58 6.71
C ASN A 65 -31.05 -46.95 7.65
N ASP A 66 -31.70 -48.08 7.39
CA ASP A 66 -32.73 -48.62 8.26
C ASP A 66 -32.21 -48.76 9.70
N MET A 67 -33.04 -48.36 10.66
CA MET A 67 -32.71 -48.54 12.08
C MET A 67 -32.72 -50.01 12.44
N TYR A 68 -31.78 -50.40 13.30
CA TYR A 68 -31.74 -51.74 13.87
C TYR A 68 -31.50 -51.69 15.37
N TRP A 69 -32.00 -52.72 16.04
CA TRP A 69 -31.71 -52.95 17.45
C TRP A 69 -30.31 -53.53 17.60
N VAL A 70 -29.49 -52.91 18.43
CA VAL A 70 -28.12 -53.37 18.67
C VAL A 70 -28.16 -54.62 19.54
N ASP A 71 -27.61 -55.72 19.04
CA ASP A 71 -27.58 -57.00 19.76
C ASP A 71 -26.67 -56.95 20.99
N ASP A 72 -25.43 -56.47 20.82
CA ASP A 72 -24.43 -56.29 21.87
C ASP A 72 -23.75 -54.93 21.68
N GLY A 73 -23.85 -54.07 22.69
CA GLY A 73 -23.35 -52.69 22.62
C GLY A 73 -21.83 -52.60 22.43
N LEU A 74 -21.05 -53.48 23.07
CA LEU A 74 -19.58 -53.42 22.98
C LEU A 74 -19.09 -53.96 21.63
N ALA A 75 -19.71 -55.03 21.13
CA ALA A 75 -19.40 -55.58 19.83
C ALA A 75 -19.75 -54.61 18.69
N ASP A 76 -20.78 -53.77 18.89
CA ASP A 76 -21.20 -52.74 17.96
C ASP A 76 -20.39 -51.41 18.10
N GLY A 77 -19.44 -51.37 19.04
CA GLY A 77 -18.52 -50.24 19.23
C GLY A 77 -19.05 -49.12 20.12
N LEU A 78 -20.10 -49.37 20.91
CA LEU A 78 -20.59 -48.44 21.94
C LEU A 78 -19.73 -48.53 23.21
N GLY A 79 -19.64 -47.43 23.95
CA GLY A 79 -18.81 -47.34 25.17
C GLY A 79 -19.41 -48.02 26.43
N THR A 80 -20.67 -48.46 26.36
CA THR A 80 -21.42 -48.99 27.51
C THR A 80 -21.94 -50.40 27.22
N PRO A 81 -21.76 -51.38 28.13
CA PRO A 81 -22.32 -52.71 27.96
C PRO A 81 -23.87 -52.67 27.95
N GLY A 82 -24.48 -53.44 27.05
CA GLY A 82 -25.92 -53.43 26.83
C GLY A 82 -26.28 -54.06 25.49
N GLY A 83 -27.46 -53.75 24.96
CA GLY A 83 -28.00 -54.35 23.73
C GLY A 83 -29.15 -55.33 23.99
N LEU A 84 -29.79 -55.78 22.91
CA LEU A 84 -30.99 -56.60 22.93
C LEU A 84 -30.73 -58.04 23.40
N ASN A 85 -29.53 -58.55 23.11
CA ASN A 85 -29.06 -59.89 23.49
C ASN A 85 -27.99 -59.82 24.59
N TYR A 86 -27.94 -58.68 25.31
CA TYR A 86 -27.14 -58.57 26.52
C TYR A 86 -27.45 -59.74 27.46
N THR A 87 -26.41 -60.35 28.03
CA THR A 87 -26.56 -61.50 28.91
C THR A 87 -26.12 -61.09 30.31
N HIS A 88 -27.05 -61.18 31.27
CA HIS A 88 -26.76 -60.91 32.66
C HIS A 88 -25.84 -61.97 33.25
N GLY A 89 -24.96 -61.52 34.13
CA GLY A 89 -24.03 -62.37 34.87
C GLY A 89 -24.55 -62.69 36.26
N SER A 90 -23.70 -62.49 37.26
CA SER A 90 -24.02 -62.76 38.68
C SER A 90 -24.98 -61.74 39.33
N ASP A 91 -25.34 -60.69 38.60
CA ASP A 91 -26.25 -59.63 39.00
C ASP A 91 -27.72 -60.10 39.07
N CYS A 92 -28.08 -61.11 38.26
CA CYS A 92 -29.36 -61.80 38.37
C CYS A 92 -29.29 -63.01 39.30
N THR A 93 -30.23 -63.09 40.24
CA THR A 93 -30.25 -64.14 41.26
C THR A 93 -31.22 -65.28 40.94
N GLU A 94 -31.63 -65.40 39.69
CA GLU A 94 -32.55 -66.44 39.25
C GLU A 94 -31.86 -67.80 39.16
N ASP A 95 -32.58 -68.84 39.60
CA ASP A 95 -32.18 -70.20 39.31
C ASP A 95 -32.32 -70.45 37.81
N ASN A 96 -31.18 -70.56 37.11
CA ASN A 96 -31.08 -70.92 35.70
C ASN A 96 -30.61 -72.39 35.55
N PRO A 97 -31.49 -73.38 35.84
CA PRO A 97 -31.11 -74.80 35.84
C PRO A 97 -30.78 -75.35 34.46
N GLN A 98 -31.03 -74.60 33.37
CA GLN A 98 -30.77 -75.02 31.99
C GLN A 98 -29.56 -74.32 31.35
N SER A 99 -28.84 -73.46 32.08
CA SER A 99 -27.67 -72.73 31.56
C SER A 99 -27.97 -71.95 30.28
N VAL A 100 -29.18 -71.40 30.18
CA VAL A 100 -29.62 -70.56 29.05
C VAL A 100 -29.14 -69.13 29.28
N ASP A 101 -28.78 -68.40 28.23
CA ASP A 101 -28.40 -66.99 28.37
C ASP A 101 -29.55 -66.18 28.99
N LEU A 102 -29.30 -65.56 30.15
CA LEU A 102 -30.28 -64.74 30.86
C LEU A 102 -30.29 -63.33 30.26
N HIS A 103 -31.17 -63.12 29.29
CA HIS A 103 -31.28 -61.83 28.61
C HIS A 103 -32.09 -60.78 29.36
N TYR A 104 -32.74 -61.13 30.47
CA TYR A 104 -33.46 -60.18 31.31
C TYR A 104 -33.52 -60.72 32.74
N CYS A 105 -33.68 -59.81 33.70
CA CYS A 105 -33.70 -60.14 35.10
C CYS A 105 -35.11 -59.99 35.69
N LEU A 106 -35.69 -61.00 36.36
CA LEU A 106 -36.95 -60.89 37.14
C LEU A 106 -36.68 -60.95 38.65
N GLN A 107 -35.54 -61.51 39.09
CA GLN A 107 -35.15 -61.59 40.50
C GLN A 107 -33.71 -61.12 40.74
N GLY A 108 -33.52 -60.35 41.80
CA GLY A 108 -32.23 -59.81 42.21
C GLY A 108 -32.25 -58.29 42.37
N PRO A 109 -31.12 -57.69 42.72
CA PRO A 109 -31.00 -56.23 42.87
C PRO A 109 -31.16 -55.47 41.54
N THR A 110 -30.92 -56.12 40.40
CA THR A 110 -31.05 -55.54 39.05
C THR A 110 -32.32 -56.00 38.32
N ALA A 111 -33.26 -56.66 39.02
CA ALA A 111 -34.49 -57.18 38.45
C ALA A 111 -35.31 -56.10 37.73
N MET A 112 -35.63 -56.37 36.46
CA MET A 112 -36.37 -55.49 35.55
C MET A 112 -35.73 -54.10 35.43
N GLY A 113 -34.40 -54.04 35.55
CA GLY A 113 -33.65 -52.79 35.64
C GLY A 113 -33.39 -52.10 34.31
N ASN A 114 -32.74 -50.93 34.42
CA ASN A 114 -32.27 -50.10 33.30
C ASN A 114 -30.74 -49.97 33.28
N GLU A 115 -30.03 -50.72 34.11
CA GLU A 115 -28.57 -50.59 34.30
C GLU A 115 -27.80 -50.91 33.01
N TYR A 116 -28.31 -51.85 32.22
CA TYR A 116 -27.79 -52.18 30.90
C TYR A 116 -28.81 -51.71 29.84
N PRO A 117 -28.57 -50.60 29.13
CA PRO A 117 -29.52 -50.06 28.17
C PRO A 117 -29.71 -50.95 26.94
N VAL A 118 -30.84 -50.77 26.27
CA VAL A 118 -31.06 -51.25 24.90
C VAL A 118 -30.85 -50.09 23.94
N PHE A 119 -30.21 -50.35 22.80
CA PHE A 119 -29.86 -49.31 21.85
C PHE A 119 -30.57 -49.52 20.52
N LEU A 120 -30.98 -48.41 19.92
CA LEU A 120 -31.43 -48.36 18.54
C LEU A 120 -30.42 -47.52 17.77
N ARG A 121 -29.92 -48.05 16.64
CA ARG A 121 -28.88 -47.40 15.85
C ARG A 121 -29.27 -47.30 14.39
N SER A 122 -28.93 -46.16 13.80
CA SER A 122 -28.86 -45.98 12.36
C SER A 122 -27.54 -45.27 12.01
N THR A 123 -27.06 -45.48 10.80
CA THR A 123 -25.87 -44.82 10.25
C THR A 123 -26.22 -44.30 8.87
N SER A 124 -25.76 -43.10 8.52
CA SER A 124 -25.90 -42.58 7.15
C SER A 124 -24.84 -43.16 6.22
N GLN A 125 -25.07 -43.03 4.91
CA GLN A 125 -23.98 -43.13 3.96
C GLN A 125 -23.08 -41.89 4.06
N PRO A 126 -21.76 -42.01 3.78
CA PRO A 126 -20.89 -40.84 3.75
C PRO A 126 -21.43 -39.78 2.78
N PHE A 127 -21.57 -38.55 3.27
CA PHE A 127 -22.01 -37.41 2.48
C PHE A 127 -20.96 -36.29 2.57
N SER A 128 -20.83 -35.49 1.50
CA SER A 128 -19.93 -34.34 1.49
C SER A 128 -20.63 -33.15 2.15
N ALA A 129 -20.23 -32.84 3.37
CA ALA A 129 -20.51 -31.55 4.01
C ALA A 129 -19.25 -30.68 3.88
N SER A 130 -19.28 -29.71 2.97
CA SER A 130 -18.21 -28.71 2.88
C SER A 130 -18.66 -27.47 3.63
N LEU A 131 -17.84 -26.95 4.55
CA LEU A 131 -18.12 -25.67 5.23
C LEU A 131 -18.39 -24.55 4.22
N VAL A 132 -17.70 -24.56 3.07
CA VAL A 132 -17.97 -23.63 1.95
C VAL A 132 -19.41 -23.76 1.47
N GLN A 133 -19.93 -24.97 1.34
CA GLN A 133 -21.31 -25.22 0.91
C GLN A 133 -22.32 -24.77 1.98
N ILE A 134 -22.01 -25.00 3.26
CA ILE A 134 -22.84 -24.51 4.38
C ILE A 134 -22.95 -22.98 4.31
N LEU A 135 -21.82 -22.29 4.08
CA LEU A 135 -21.81 -20.84 3.92
C LEU A 135 -22.59 -20.45 2.63
N LYS A 136 -22.37 -21.11 1.50
CA LYS A 136 -23.14 -20.88 0.26
C LYS A 136 -24.65 -20.96 0.45
N ASP A 137 -25.13 -21.97 1.16
CA ASP A 137 -26.55 -22.23 1.31
C ASP A 137 -27.22 -21.32 2.36
N ASN A 138 -26.44 -20.76 3.29
CA ASN A 138 -26.93 -19.86 4.34
C ASN A 138 -26.71 -18.37 4.04
N PHE A 139 -25.87 -18.01 3.07
CA PHE A 139 -25.68 -16.62 2.64
C PHE A 139 -26.84 -16.20 1.71
N GLY A 140 -27.49 -15.09 2.04
CA GLY A 140 -28.63 -14.56 1.27
C GLY A 140 -28.25 -13.95 -0.08
N THR A 141 -29.25 -13.49 -0.83
CA THR A 141 -29.08 -12.79 -2.12
C THR A 141 -28.60 -11.34 -1.90
N GLY A 142 -27.29 -11.10 -1.88
CA GLY A 142 -26.68 -9.77 -1.83
C GLY A 142 -25.29 -9.77 -2.48
N ASP A 143 -24.57 -8.64 -2.42
CA ASP A 143 -23.26 -8.45 -3.07
C ASP A 143 -22.21 -9.49 -2.63
N LEU A 144 -22.34 -10.07 -1.43
CA LEU A 144 -21.45 -11.12 -0.94
C LEU A 144 -21.72 -12.51 -1.54
N ALA A 145 -22.88 -12.72 -2.19
CA ALA A 145 -23.22 -14.00 -2.81
C ALA A 145 -22.26 -14.34 -3.96
N GLU A 146 -21.83 -13.34 -4.73
CA GLU A 146 -20.90 -13.53 -5.84
C GLU A 146 -19.51 -13.97 -5.37
N TYR A 147 -19.05 -13.44 -4.24
CA TYR A 147 -17.80 -13.87 -3.59
C TYR A 147 -17.91 -15.30 -3.07
N VAL A 148 -19.04 -15.61 -2.43
CA VAL A 148 -19.31 -16.93 -1.88
C VAL A 148 -19.26 -18.00 -2.98
N ASP A 149 -19.75 -17.71 -4.20
CA ASP A 149 -19.68 -18.63 -5.34
C ASP A 149 -18.23 -19.01 -5.76
N VAL A 150 -17.30 -18.05 -5.72
CA VAL A 150 -15.90 -18.26 -6.16
C VAL A 150 -14.96 -18.74 -5.05
N ILE A 151 -15.38 -18.62 -3.79
CA ILE A 151 -14.60 -19.09 -2.62
C ILE A 151 -14.41 -20.61 -2.66
N GLN A 152 -13.18 -21.02 -2.41
CA GLN A 152 -12.75 -22.40 -2.24
C GLN A 152 -12.40 -22.69 -0.79
N GLU A 153 -12.24 -23.97 -0.47
CA GLU A 153 -11.86 -24.41 0.89
C GLU A 153 -10.48 -23.88 1.30
N SER A 154 -9.53 -23.79 0.36
CA SER A 154 -8.23 -23.17 0.61
C SER A 154 -8.37 -21.71 1.03
N ASP A 155 -9.26 -20.96 0.38
CA ASP A 155 -9.42 -19.53 0.65
C ASP A 155 -10.00 -19.31 2.06
N LEU A 156 -10.94 -20.16 2.51
CA LEU A 156 -11.45 -20.12 3.88
C LEU A 156 -10.37 -20.51 4.89
N ARG A 157 -9.57 -21.54 4.61
CA ARG A 157 -8.45 -21.92 5.46
C ARG A 157 -7.49 -20.75 5.62
N ASP A 158 -7.13 -20.09 4.53
CA ASP A 158 -6.19 -19.00 4.50
C ASP A 158 -6.78 -17.77 5.23
N LEU A 159 -8.09 -17.51 5.07
CA LEU A 159 -8.83 -16.51 5.85
C LEU A 159 -8.75 -16.77 7.37
N PHE A 160 -9.04 -17.99 7.83
CA PHE A 160 -8.99 -18.32 9.27
C PHE A 160 -7.55 -18.34 9.81
N ASN A 161 -6.59 -18.77 8.98
CA ASN A 161 -5.17 -18.71 9.33
C ASN A 161 -4.61 -17.28 9.26
N SER A 162 -5.32 -16.31 8.67
CA SER A 162 -4.91 -14.88 8.74
C SER A 162 -5.01 -14.28 10.15
N GLY A 163 -5.55 -15.02 11.13
CA GLY A 163 -5.77 -14.55 12.50
C GLY A 163 -7.23 -14.19 12.80
N ILE A 164 -8.12 -14.31 11.80
CA ILE A 164 -9.56 -14.14 11.97
C ILE A 164 -10.14 -15.32 12.75
N SER A 165 -10.90 -15.00 13.80
CA SER A 165 -11.73 -15.96 14.52
C SER A 165 -13.16 -15.44 14.61
N ILE A 166 -14.10 -16.39 14.64
CA ILE A 166 -15.53 -16.10 14.66
C ILE A 166 -16.13 -16.74 15.90
N GLU A 167 -16.89 -15.95 16.66
CA GLU A 167 -17.72 -16.41 17.76
C GLU A 167 -19.16 -16.09 17.45
N THR A 168 -20.08 -17.05 17.52
CA THR A 168 -21.50 -16.82 17.32
C THR A 168 -22.34 -17.57 18.33
N VAL A 169 -23.43 -16.95 18.77
CA VAL A 169 -24.38 -17.53 19.70
C VAL A 169 -25.63 -17.92 18.93
N LEU A 170 -25.88 -19.24 18.84
CA LEU A 170 -27.13 -19.76 18.31
C LEU A 170 -28.17 -19.80 19.44
N PRO A 171 -29.41 -19.36 19.19
CA PRO A 171 -30.45 -19.44 20.19
C PRO A 171 -30.79 -20.90 20.51
N GLY A 172 -31.13 -21.19 21.77
CA GLY A 172 -31.35 -22.57 22.24
C GLY A 172 -32.52 -23.31 21.59
N ASP A 173 -33.41 -22.60 20.89
CA ASP A 173 -34.50 -23.18 20.08
C ASP A 173 -34.04 -23.59 18.66
N PHE A 174 -32.79 -23.35 18.28
CA PHE A 174 -32.25 -23.79 16.99
C PHE A 174 -32.39 -25.31 16.80
N LEU A 175 -32.07 -26.11 17.82
CA LEU A 175 -32.27 -27.57 17.75
C LEU A 175 -33.75 -27.97 17.73
N ASP A 176 -34.67 -27.11 18.18
CA ASP A 176 -36.11 -27.36 18.09
C ASP A 176 -36.60 -27.28 16.65
N SER A 177 -35.96 -26.46 15.81
CA SER A 177 -36.27 -26.40 14.37
C SER A 177 -35.78 -27.63 13.59
N VAL A 178 -34.77 -28.32 14.12
CA VAL A 178 -34.15 -29.51 13.52
C VAL A 178 -34.87 -30.80 13.95
N ILE A 179 -35.46 -30.80 15.15
CA ILE A 179 -36.19 -31.95 15.71
C ILE A 179 -37.64 -31.90 15.21
N PRO A 180 -38.15 -32.94 14.54
CA PRO A 180 -39.54 -32.95 14.09
C PRO A 180 -40.51 -32.92 15.28
N ASP A 181 -41.64 -32.22 15.12
CA ASP A 181 -42.73 -32.13 16.12
C ASP A 181 -43.28 -33.50 16.56
N SER A 182 -43.05 -34.53 15.73
CA SER A 182 -43.45 -35.92 15.98
C SER A 182 -42.52 -36.65 16.96
N LEU A 183 -41.36 -36.09 17.28
CA LEU A 183 -40.46 -36.65 18.28
C LEU A 183 -40.95 -36.22 19.69
N PRO A 184 -41.35 -37.17 20.55
CA PRO A 184 -41.73 -36.85 21.92
C PRO A 184 -40.52 -36.37 22.72
N PRO A 185 -40.72 -35.79 23.92
CA PRO A 185 -39.64 -35.15 24.68
C PRO A 185 -38.42 -36.07 24.84
N SER A 186 -37.32 -35.69 24.20
CA SER A 186 -36.07 -36.43 24.18
C SER A 186 -34.89 -35.50 24.39
N GLU A 187 -33.85 -36.02 25.04
CA GLU A 187 -32.54 -35.37 25.07
C GLU A 187 -31.81 -35.65 23.75
N LEU A 188 -31.20 -34.62 23.16
CA LEU A 188 -30.47 -34.73 21.90
C LEU A 188 -29.05 -34.19 22.10
N THR A 189 -28.06 -34.94 21.63
CA THR A 189 -26.69 -34.45 21.49
C THR A 189 -26.31 -34.50 20.00
N LEU A 190 -25.95 -33.35 19.44
CA LEU A 190 -25.41 -33.22 18.09
C LEU A 190 -23.92 -32.87 18.18
N GLU A 191 -23.07 -33.72 17.61
CA GLU A 191 -21.62 -33.50 17.54
C GLU A 191 -21.22 -33.29 16.07
N ILE A 192 -20.63 -32.13 15.77
CA ILE A 192 -20.10 -31.79 14.44
C ILE A 192 -18.57 -31.85 14.52
N ILE A 193 -17.97 -32.76 13.76
CA ILE A 193 -16.51 -32.85 13.63
C ILE A 193 -16.05 -31.78 12.66
N LEU A 194 -15.14 -30.91 13.09
CA LEU A 194 -14.60 -29.82 12.28
C LEU A 194 -13.58 -30.36 11.25
N PRO A 195 -13.43 -29.67 10.10
CA PRO A 195 -12.36 -29.97 9.15
C PRO A 195 -10.98 -29.85 9.81
N THR A 196 -9.97 -30.56 9.30
CA THR A 196 -8.62 -30.61 9.90
C THR A 196 -7.87 -29.28 9.92
N TRP A 197 -8.39 -28.25 9.27
CA TRP A 197 -7.82 -26.91 9.18
C TRP A 197 -8.61 -25.86 9.98
N VAL A 198 -9.72 -26.26 10.62
CA VAL A 198 -10.50 -25.44 11.56
C VAL A 198 -10.47 -26.08 12.94
N LYS A 199 -10.44 -25.26 13.98
CA LYS A 199 -10.61 -25.69 15.37
C LYS A 199 -11.53 -24.71 16.10
N THR A 200 -12.04 -25.11 17.25
CA THR A 200 -12.66 -24.15 18.17
C THR A 200 -11.60 -23.22 18.75
N ILE A 201 -11.98 -22.04 19.25
CA ILE A 201 -11.03 -21.10 19.84
C ILE A 201 -10.28 -21.74 21.03
N ASP A 202 -10.95 -22.64 21.76
CA ASP A 202 -10.37 -23.43 22.86
C ASP A 202 -9.48 -24.61 22.40
N GLY A 203 -9.35 -24.83 21.08
CA GLY A 203 -8.52 -25.87 20.49
C GLY A 203 -9.20 -27.23 20.29
N GLY A 204 -10.52 -27.29 20.39
CA GLY A 204 -11.33 -28.47 20.10
C GLY A 204 -11.46 -28.76 18.61
N ASP A 205 -11.66 -30.03 18.26
CA ASP A 205 -11.89 -30.53 16.89
C ASP A 205 -13.38 -30.76 16.57
N ARG A 206 -14.27 -30.36 17.49
CA ARG A 206 -15.70 -30.65 17.43
C ARG A 206 -16.53 -29.52 18.02
N LEU A 207 -17.73 -29.35 17.48
CA LEU A 207 -18.80 -28.56 18.10
C LEU A 207 -19.80 -29.55 18.71
N THR A 208 -20.22 -29.31 19.95
CA THR A 208 -21.18 -30.16 20.65
C THR A 208 -22.38 -29.33 21.07
N PHE A 209 -23.56 -29.73 20.60
CA PHE A 209 -24.82 -29.09 20.91
C PHE A 209 -25.68 -30.07 21.71
N GLU A 210 -26.12 -29.68 22.89
CA GLU A 210 -26.92 -30.52 23.78
C GLU A 210 -28.28 -29.86 24.06
N LYS A 211 -29.34 -30.64 23.87
CA LYS A 211 -30.70 -30.29 24.27
C LYS A 211 -31.11 -31.19 25.44
N THR A 212 -31.26 -30.61 26.62
CA THR A 212 -31.74 -31.26 27.83
C THR A 212 -33.24 -31.00 28.03
N LEU A 213 -33.92 -31.92 28.71
CA LEU A 213 -35.36 -31.78 28.94
C LEU A 213 -35.67 -30.65 29.93
N GLY A 214 -36.39 -29.63 29.46
CA GLY A 214 -36.86 -28.52 30.28
C GLY A 214 -35.86 -27.37 30.45
N GLU A 215 -34.74 -27.41 29.74
CA GLU A 215 -33.77 -26.30 29.65
C GLU A 215 -33.61 -25.90 28.18
N THR A 216 -33.57 -24.58 27.95
CA THR A 216 -33.27 -24.00 26.64
C THR A 216 -32.06 -23.12 26.85
N ASN A 217 -30.88 -23.61 26.47
CA ASN A 217 -29.62 -22.90 26.63
C ASN A 217 -29.15 -22.43 25.26
N ASP A 218 -28.67 -21.20 25.20
CA ASP A 218 -27.98 -20.69 24.02
C ASP A 218 -26.70 -21.49 23.78
N MET A 219 -26.34 -21.65 22.52
CA MET A 219 -25.25 -22.50 22.09
C MET A 219 -24.14 -21.65 21.47
N ASP A 220 -22.95 -21.70 22.07
CA ASP A 220 -21.79 -20.97 21.58
C ASP A 220 -21.06 -21.77 20.49
N ILE A 221 -20.87 -21.13 19.35
CA ILE A 221 -20.01 -21.60 18.27
C ILE A 221 -18.77 -20.71 18.26
N SER A 222 -17.59 -21.32 18.32
CA SER A 222 -16.34 -20.62 18.14
C SER A 222 -15.49 -21.34 17.09
N LEU A 223 -14.94 -20.60 16.13
CA LEU A 223 -14.16 -21.13 15.01
C LEU A 223 -12.90 -20.28 14.80
N ALA A 224 -11.77 -20.95 14.62
CA ALA A 224 -10.48 -20.35 14.31
C ALA A 224 -9.64 -21.29 13.41
N GLY A 225 -8.62 -20.74 12.76
CA GLY A 225 -7.66 -21.51 11.99
C GLY A 225 -6.79 -22.40 12.87
N THR A 226 -6.24 -23.49 12.33
CA THR A 226 -5.34 -24.36 13.11
C THR A 226 -4.01 -23.68 13.45
N ASP A 227 -3.53 -22.81 12.55
CA ASP A 227 -2.28 -22.07 12.71
C ASP A 227 -2.54 -20.58 12.38
N PRO A 228 -3.23 -19.85 13.27
CA PRO A 228 -3.57 -18.46 13.04
C PRO A 228 -2.34 -17.57 13.16
N TYR A 229 -2.18 -16.67 12.20
CA TYR A 229 -1.20 -15.60 12.22
C TYR A 229 -1.32 -14.78 13.52
N ASP A 230 -0.16 -14.56 14.16
CA ASP A 230 -0.03 -13.70 15.33
C ASP A 230 0.88 -12.53 14.99
N TRP A 231 0.31 -11.32 14.99
CA TRP A 231 1.03 -10.08 14.72
C TRP A 231 2.08 -9.75 15.80
N ARG A 232 2.09 -10.42 16.95
CA ARG A 232 3.04 -10.16 18.06
C ARG A 232 4.44 -10.71 17.77
N THR A 233 4.85 -10.69 16.52
CA THR A 233 6.15 -11.08 15.99
C THR A 233 6.93 -9.85 15.56
N ASN A 234 8.27 -9.98 15.50
CA ASN A 234 9.11 -8.95 14.90
C ASN A 234 9.25 -9.23 13.41
N ILE A 235 8.99 -8.23 12.58
CA ILE A 235 9.33 -8.27 11.15
C ILE A 235 10.78 -7.86 11.01
N LYS A 236 11.53 -8.58 10.19
CA LYS A 236 12.95 -8.33 9.96
C LYS A 236 13.27 -8.26 8.48
N ASP A 237 14.26 -7.47 8.14
CA ASP A 237 14.84 -7.47 6.81
C ASP A 237 15.75 -8.70 6.59
N ASP A 238 16.26 -8.85 5.36
CA ASP A 238 17.21 -9.90 4.98
C ASP A 238 18.49 -9.91 5.84
N ASP A 239 18.86 -8.75 6.39
CA ASP A 239 20.03 -8.54 7.25
C ASP A 239 19.73 -8.77 8.74
N MET A 240 18.52 -9.25 9.07
CA MET A 240 18.03 -9.50 10.43
C MET A 240 17.84 -8.25 11.31
N ASN A 241 17.81 -7.06 10.72
CA ASN A 241 17.42 -5.84 11.41
C ASN A 241 15.91 -5.83 11.61
N ILE A 242 15.49 -5.32 12.76
CA ILE A 242 14.06 -5.24 13.08
C ILE A 242 13.46 -4.08 12.30
N ILE A 243 12.55 -4.39 11.38
CA ILE A 243 11.72 -3.42 10.65
C ILE A 243 10.58 -2.97 11.57
N CYS A 244 9.87 -3.94 12.15
CA CYS A 244 8.76 -3.71 13.05
C CYS A 244 8.82 -4.62 14.27
N THR A 245 8.40 -4.07 15.41
CA THR A 245 8.44 -4.73 16.71
C THR A 245 7.15 -5.46 17.02
N THR A 246 7.19 -6.34 18.03
CA THR A 246 6.01 -7.06 18.54
C THR A 246 4.90 -6.18 19.15
N LEU A 247 5.11 -4.87 19.26
CA LEU A 247 4.14 -3.92 19.85
C LEU A 247 3.42 -3.07 18.79
N GLN A 248 3.86 -3.14 17.53
CA GLN A 248 3.33 -2.32 16.45
C GLN A 248 2.27 -3.10 15.68
N ARG A 249 0.98 -2.80 15.90
CA ARG A 249 -0.12 -3.44 15.17
C ARG A 249 -0.16 -3.03 13.70
N THR A 250 0.12 -1.76 13.43
CA THR A 250 0.39 -1.23 12.09
C THR A 250 1.89 -1.21 11.84
N CYS A 251 2.33 -1.78 10.71
CA CYS A 251 3.73 -1.79 10.27
C CYS A 251 3.81 -1.31 8.82
N ILE A 252 4.21 -0.06 8.66
CA ILE A 252 4.46 0.58 7.38
C ILE A 252 5.81 1.27 7.46
N THR A 253 6.66 1.06 6.46
CA THR A 253 7.95 1.73 6.38
C THR A 253 8.05 2.56 5.12
N SER A 254 8.76 3.68 5.20
CA SER A 254 9.09 4.48 4.03
C SER A 254 10.59 4.55 3.81
N ASN A 255 10.99 4.69 2.55
CA ASN A 255 12.35 5.02 2.16
C ASN A 255 12.26 6.06 1.05
N VAL A 256 12.85 7.24 1.25
CA VAL A 256 12.83 8.31 0.26
C VAL A 256 14.25 8.74 -0.04
N GLU A 257 14.63 8.75 -1.31
CA GLU A 257 15.93 9.16 -1.79
C GLU A 257 15.78 10.24 -2.87
N LEU A 258 16.23 11.45 -2.54
CA LEU A 258 16.34 12.57 -3.47
C LEU A 258 17.80 12.70 -3.94
N ASP A 259 18.04 12.45 -5.22
CA ASP A 259 19.34 12.65 -5.85
C ASP A 259 19.38 14.02 -6.53
N VAL A 260 20.18 14.96 -6.01
CA VAL A 260 20.41 16.26 -6.66
C VAL A 260 21.73 16.25 -7.41
N SER A 261 21.69 15.91 -8.69
CA SER A 261 22.87 15.77 -9.57
C SER A 261 23.64 17.08 -9.75
N ALA A 262 22.94 18.18 -10.03
CA ALA A 262 23.56 19.46 -10.31
C ALA A 262 22.63 20.65 -10.05
N PHE A 263 23.23 21.78 -9.64
CA PHE A 263 22.53 23.06 -9.52
C PHE A 263 23.28 24.14 -10.30
N ARG A 264 22.60 24.75 -11.28
CA ARG A 264 23.22 25.64 -12.27
C ARG A 264 22.48 26.98 -12.29
N ILE A 265 23.21 28.06 -11.96
CA ILE A 265 22.76 29.45 -12.14
C ILE A 265 23.38 30.02 -13.41
N ASN A 266 22.55 30.41 -14.37
CA ASN A 266 22.96 31.00 -15.64
C ASN A 266 22.62 32.50 -15.66
N GLU A 267 23.58 33.34 -15.27
CA GLU A 267 23.39 34.80 -15.20
C GLU A 267 23.07 35.44 -16.56
N TRP A 268 23.68 34.95 -17.66
CA TRP A 268 23.50 35.53 -18.99
C TRP A 268 22.12 35.25 -19.60
N SER A 269 21.55 34.08 -19.31
CA SER A 269 20.20 33.72 -19.72
C SER A 269 19.16 34.00 -18.64
N GLN A 270 19.57 34.61 -17.52
CA GLN A 270 18.73 34.87 -16.35
C GLN A 270 17.91 33.64 -15.95
N SER A 271 18.56 32.49 -15.84
CA SER A 271 17.87 31.23 -15.56
C SER A 271 18.55 30.38 -14.52
N VAL A 272 17.74 29.64 -13.77
CA VAL A 272 18.19 28.68 -12.76
C VAL A 272 17.74 27.30 -13.22
N SER A 273 18.65 26.34 -13.14
CA SER A 273 18.39 24.94 -13.51
C SER A 273 18.82 23.99 -12.40
N LEU A 274 17.99 23.00 -12.12
CA LEU A 274 18.20 21.97 -11.10
C LEU A 274 18.02 20.61 -11.75
N ASP A 275 19.04 19.77 -11.67
CA ASP A 275 18.98 18.38 -12.12
C ASP A 275 18.74 17.49 -10.91
N PHE A 276 17.61 16.78 -10.87
CA PHE A 276 17.28 15.90 -9.77
C PHE A 276 16.56 14.63 -10.22
N ALA A 277 16.65 13.59 -9.39
CA ALA A 277 15.87 12.37 -9.47
C ALA A 277 15.29 12.06 -8.09
N LEU A 278 14.14 11.40 -8.04
CA LEU A 278 13.49 10.97 -6.80
C LEU A 278 13.22 9.46 -6.89
N ASP A 279 13.53 8.74 -5.84
CA ASP A 279 13.11 7.36 -5.62
C ASP A 279 12.45 7.28 -4.24
N ALA A 280 11.14 7.03 -4.19
CA ALA A 280 10.40 6.93 -2.95
C ALA A 280 9.63 5.62 -2.92
N GLU A 281 9.69 4.93 -1.79
CA GLU A 281 9.10 3.62 -1.58
C GLU A 281 8.37 3.60 -0.24
N VAL A 282 7.17 3.02 -0.23
CA VAL A 282 6.39 2.75 0.98
C VAL A 282 6.01 1.28 0.97
N SER A 283 6.41 0.55 2.01
CA SER A 283 6.18 -0.88 2.15
C SER A 283 5.20 -1.12 3.30
N ILE A 284 4.11 -1.84 3.01
CA ILE A 284 3.02 -2.15 3.94
C ILE A 284 3.08 -3.63 4.28
N TYR A 285 3.29 -3.96 5.55
CA TYR A 285 3.38 -5.34 6.03
C TYR A 285 2.10 -5.78 6.75
N ARG A 286 1.57 -4.92 7.62
CA ARG A 286 0.31 -5.16 8.34
C ARG A 286 -0.35 -3.86 8.79
N VAL A 287 -1.66 -3.90 9.00
CA VAL A 287 -2.49 -2.73 9.37
C VAL A 287 -3.41 -3.08 10.53
N LEU A 288 -3.52 -2.19 11.52
CA LEU A 288 -4.49 -2.28 12.61
C LEU A 288 -5.93 -2.30 12.05
N ILE A 289 -6.77 -3.17 12.61
CA ILE A 289 -8.21 -3.17 12.30
C ILE A 289 -8.98 -2.54 13.47
N PRO A 290 -9.64 -1.38 13.27
CA PRO A 290 -10.46 -0.76 14.30
C PRO A 290 -11.78 -1.52 14.45
N LEU A 291 -11.76 -2.64 15.17
CA LEU A 291 -12.94 -3.50 15.36
C LEU A 291 -14.10 -2.79 16.06
N ASP A 292 -13.83 -1.73 16.82
CA ASP A 292 -14.84 -0.90 17.49
C ASP A 292 -15.64 -0.02 16.54
N GLU A 293 -15.13 0.24 15.33
CA GLU A 293 -15.86 0.94 14.26
C GLU A 293 -16.70 0.00 13.40
N ILE A 294 -16.45 -1.30 13.47
CA ILE A 294 -17.17 -2.31 12.71
C ILE A 294 -18.41 -2.74 13.50
N ASP A 295 -19.60 -2.58 12.92
CA ASP A 295 -20.84 -3.09 13.51
C ASP A 295 -20.86 -4.62 13.47
N GLN A 296 -20.48 -5.24 14.59
CA GLN A 296 -20.43 -6.70 14.71
C GLN A 296 -21.79 -7.32 15.07
N GLY A 297 -22.88 -6.56 15.13
CA GLY A 297 -24.16 -7.11 15.59
C GLY A 297 -24.09 -7.68 17.03
N ASN A 298 -25.20 -8.29 17.49
CA ASN A 298 -25.30 -8.75 18.88
C ASN A 298 -24.95 -10.23 19.08
N THR A 299 -24.99 -11.04 18.03
CA THR A 299 -24.91 -12.51 18.12
C THR A 299 -23.65 -13.11 17.51
N THR A 300 -22.98 -12.41 16.59
CA THR A 300 -21.80 -12.93 15.87
C THR A 300 -20.65 -11.95 15.95
N ARG A 301 -19.60 -12.29 16.68
CA ARG A 301 -18.41 -11.45 16.85
C ARG A 301 -17.28 -11.97 15.96
N VAL A 302 -16.57 -11.04 15.33
CA VAL A 302 -15.38 -11.35 14.55
C VAL A 302 -14.18 -10.73 15.26
N ASN A 303 -13.27 -11.59 15.70
CA ASN A 303 -12.07 -11.18 16.43
C ASN A 303 -10.88 -11.16 15.47
N PHE A 304 -10.32 -9.97 15.27
CA PHE A 304 -9.19 -9.73 14.38
C PHE A 304 -8.46 -8.40 14.69
N GLU A 305 -7.27 -8.44 15.29
CA GLU A 305 -6.60 -7.21 15.77
C GLU A 305 -5.77 -6.49 14.70
N ALA A 306 -5.02 -7.23 13.89
CA ALA A 306 -4.13 -6.66 12.88
C ALA A 306 -4.12 -7.55 11.65
N ALA A 307 -4.28 -6.93 10.49
CA ALA A 307 -4.35 -7.63 9.22
C ALA A 307 -2.97 -7.75 8.58
N PRO A 308 -2.50 -8.99 8.32
CA PRO A 308 -1.34 -9.19 7.46
C PRO A 308 -1.70 -8.79 6.03
N VAL A 309 -0.72 -8.29 5.29
CA VAL A 309 -0.93 -7.86 3.89
C VAL A 309 -1.33 -9.01 2.96
N ASP A 310 -0.99 -10.26 3.30
CA ASP A 310 -1.48 -11.45 2.61
C ASP A 310 -3.01 -11.58 2.63
N LEU A 311 -3.68 -11.05 3.65
CA LEU A 311 -5.14 -11.02 3.66
C LEU A 311 -5.69 -10.12 2.54
N LEU A 312 -5.01 -9.01 2.24
CA LEU A 312 -5.36 -8.16 1.10
C LEU A 312 -5.08 -8.89 -0.22
N ARG A 313 -3.96 -9.63 -0.33
CA ARG A 313 -3.69 -10.48 -1.50
C ARG A 313 -4.77 -11.53 -1.70
N LEU A 314 -5.27 -12.15 -0.63
CA LEU A 314 -6.38 -13.10 -0.69
C LEU A 314 -7.65 -12.43 -1.21
N GLY A 315 -7.97 -11.23 -0.71
CA GLY A 315 -9.11 -10.44 -1.20
C GLY A 315 -9.00 -10.09 -2.69
N LEU A 316 -7.81 -9.69 -3.14
CA LEU A 316 -7.54 -9.36 -4.55
C LEU A 316 -7.61 -10.61 -5.45
N ASP A 317 -7.07 -11.74 -5.00
CA ASP A 317 -7.15 -13.00 -5.73
C ASP A 317 -8.61 -13.47 -5.84
N LEU A 318 -9.39 -13.41 -4.77
CA LEU A 318 -10.83 -13.71 -4.80
C LEU A 318 -11.58 -12.78 -5.76
N ALA A 319 -11.30 -11.47 -5.71
CA ALA A 319 -11.94 -10.51 -6.59
C ALA A 319 -11.57 -10.73 -8.07
N SER A 320 -10.36 -11.19 -8.37
CA SER A 320 -9.92 -11.52 -9.74
C SER A 320 -10.66 -12.74 -10.34
N ARG A 321 -11.21 -13.62 -9.49
CA ARG A 321 -11.99 -14.79 -9.91
C ARG A 321 -13.46 -14.46 -10.19
N LEU A 322 -13.93 -13.27 -9.80
CA LEU A 322 -15.30 -12.81 -10.06
C LEU A 322 -15.49 -12.55 -11.56
N ALA A 323 -16.72 -12.79 -12.04
CA ALA A 323 -17.09 -12.47 -13.41
C ALA A 323 -17.07 -10.95 -13.67
N GLU A 324 -17.50 -10.17 -12.68
CA GLU A 324 -17.50 -8.71 -12.69
C GLU A 324 -16.84 -8.23 -11.38
N PRO A 325 -15.52 -7.98 -11.37
CA PRO A 325 -14.85 -7.45 -10.19
C PRO A 325 -15.41 -6.09 -9.77
N LYS A 326 -15.34 -5.78 -8.47
CA LYS A 326 -15.85 -4.51 -7.95
C LYS A 326 -15.02 -3.34 -8.49
N THR A 327 -15.71 -2.38 -9.10
CA THR A 327 -15.13 -1.09 -9.50
C THR A 327 -15.59 0.00 -8.55
N PHE A 328 -14.65 0.85 -8.13
CA PHE A 328 -14.90 2.08 -7.41
C PHE A 328 -14.65 3.24 -8.37
N ASP A 329 -15.74 3.86 -8.83
CA ASP A 329 -15.67 5.05 -9.66
C ASP A 329 -15.49 6.29 -8.79
N ASP A 330 -14.80 7.32 -9.32
CA ASP A 330 -14.63 8.62 -8.67
C ASP A 330 -13.93 8.51 -7.30
N VAL A 331 -12.81 7.79 -7.27
CA VAL A 331 -12.00 7.57 -6.05
C VAL A 331 -11.34 8.87 -5.55
N GLY A 332 -11.48 9.96 -6.30
CA GLY A 332 -11.05 11.29 -5.94
C GLY A 332 -10.51 12.06 -7.15
N ASN A 333 -10.34 13.37 -6.95
CA ASN A 333 -9.72 14.29 -7.90
C ASN A 333 -8.58 15.02 -7.20
N ILE A 334 -7.46 15.21 -7.90
CA ILE A 334 -6.30 15.96 -7.38
C ILE A 334 -6.56 17.47 -7.32
N CYS A 335 -7.52 17.95 -8.10
CA CYS A 335 -7.85 19.36 -8.20
C CYS A 335 -8.85 19.83 -7.14
N SER A 336 -8.66 21.06 -6.67
CA SER A 336 -9.70 21.80 -5.96
C SER A 336 -10.75 22.33 -6.94
N GLU A 337 -11.99 22.55 -6.48
CA GLU A 337 -13.13 23.02 -7.29
C GLU A 337 -12.86 24.30 -8.12
N ASP A 338 -11.90 25.12 -7.71
CA ASP A 338 -11.58 26.41 -8.33
C ASP A 338 -10.53 26.34 -9.47
N GLN A 339 -9.98 25.15 -9.77
CA GLN A 339 -8.93 24.98 -10.79
C GLN A 339 -9.51 24.45 -12.11
N ASP A 340 -9.23 25.17 -13.20
CA ASP A 340 -9.72 24.88 -14.55
C ASP A 340 -8.61 24.24 -15.40
N TYR A 341 -8.10 23.09 -14.94
CA TYR A 341 -7.16 22.27 -15.70
C TYR A 341 -7.88 21.11 -16.37
N SER A 342 -7.45 20.74 -17.58
CA SER A 342 -8.05 19.61 -18.31
C SER A 342 -7.93 18.28 -17.55
N VAL A 343 -6.88 18.12 -16.74
CA VAL A 343 -6.69 16.95 -15.86
C VAL A 343 -7.74 16.88 -14.75
N CYS A 344 -8.37 18.01 -14.40
CA CYS A 344 -9.41 18.04 -13.37
C CYS A 344 -10.75 17.47 -13.88
N GLU A 345 -10.92 17.26 -15.19
CA GLU A 345 -12.08 16.58 -15.76
C GLU A 345 -11.91 15.05 -15.80
N GLU A 346 -10.70 14.55 -15.51
CA GLU A 346 -10.39 13.12 -15.50
C GLU A 346 -10.76 12.51 -14.14
N ASN A 347 -11.57 11.45 -14.19
CA ASN A 347 -11.96 10.71 -12.99
C ASN A 347 -11.10 9.45 -12.86
N LEU A 348 -10.61 9.19 -11.65
CA LEU A 348 -9.93 7.94 -11.35
C LEU A 348 -10.96 6.86 -11.02
N SER A 349 -10.82 5.70 -11.68
CA SER A 349 -11.57 4.49 -11.37
C SER A 349 -10.63 3.41 -10.88
N LEU A 350 -10.97 2.74 -9.78
CA LEU A 350 -10.21 1.62 -9.25
C LEU A 350 -10.99 0.33 -9.44
N VAL A 351 -10.43 -0.62 -10.19
CA VAL A 351 -10.91 -2.00 -10.23
C VAL A 351 -10.19 -2.79 -9.14
N PHE A 352 -10.93 -3.41 -8.22
CA PHE A 352 -10.36 -4.14 -7.07
C PHE A 352 -9.80 -5.51 -7.49
N THR A 353 -8.67 -5.49 -8.19
CA THR A 353 -7.90 -6.65 -8.66
C THR A 353 -6.40 -6.31 -8.65
N PRO A 354 -5.49 -7.30 -8.70
CA PRO A 354 -4.05 -7.01 -8.79
C PRO A 354 -3.69 -6.12 -9.99
N GLU A 355 -4.26 -6.43 -11.16
CA GLU A 355 -4.08 -5.66 -12.39
C GLU A 355 -4.71 -4.28 -12.27
N GLY A 356 -5.93 -4.18 -11.75
CA GLY A 356 -6.63 -2.90 -11.58
C GLY A 356 -5.94 -1.94 -10.61
N LEU A 357 -5.34 -2.44 -9.53
CA LEU A 357 -4.49 -1.63 -8.63
C LEU A 357 -3.19 -1.17 -9.30
N THR A 358 -2.62 -2.02 -10.16
CA THR A 358 -1.42 -1.67 -10.93
C THR A 358 -1.72 -0.57 -11.94
N GLU A 359 -2.83 -0.68 -12.67
CA GLU A 359 -3.31 0.32 -13.63
C GLU A 359 -3.67 1.63 -12.92
N PHE A 360 -4.47 1.56 -11.85
CA PHE A 360 -4.83 2.72 -11.03
C PHE A 360 -3.59 3.47 -10.52
N SER A 361 -2.55 2.75 -10.09
CA SER A 361 -1.31 3.37 -9.67
C SER A 361 -0.67 4.17 -10.79
N VAL A 362 -0.58 3.61 -12.01
CA VAL A 362 -0.04 4.30 -13.19
C VAL A 362 -0.87 5.55 -13.52
N ASP A 363 -2.20 5.43 -13.53
CA ASP A 363 -3.11 6.53 -13.81
C ASP A 363 -2.93 7.68 -12.81
N VAL A 364 -2.76 7.38 -11.51
CA VAL A 364 -2.44 8.39 -10.50
C VAL A 364 -1.11 9.09 -10.81
N GLY A 365 -0.09 8.36 -11.26
CA GLY A 365 1.21 8.94 -11.63
C GLY A 365 1.13 9.86 -12.85
N GLU A 366 0.38 9.46 -13.87
CA GLU A 366 0.12 10.25 -15.07
C GLU A 366 -0.71 11.50 -14.74
N MET A 367 -1.78 11.36 -13.96
CA MET A 367 -2.61 12.47 -13.49
C MET A 367 -1.80 13.51 -12.70
N ILE A 368 -0.97 13.10 -11.73
CA ILE A 368 -0.12 14.05 -10.98
C ILE A 368 0.90 14.73 -11.92
N THR A 369 1.45 13.98 -12.88
CA THR A 369 2.39 14.53 -13.88
C THR A 369 1.73 15.63 -14.71
N ASP A 370 0.54 15.36 -15.24
CA ASP A 370 -0.20 16.32 -16.07
C ASP A 370 -0.69 17.52 -15.28
N TYR A 371 -1.08 17.31 -14.02
CA TYR A 371 -1.34 18.39 -13.09
C TYR A 371 -0.13 19.31 -12.92
N ILE A 372 1.06 18.75 -12.70
CA ILE A 372 2.30 19.54 -12.53
C ILE A 372 2.66 20.29 -13.81
N HIS A 373 2.48 19.67 -14.98
CA HIS A 373 2.72 20.33 -16.26
C HIS A 373 1.78 21.52 -16.48
N GLN A 374 0.48 21.35 -16.22
CA GLN A 374 -0.53 22.40 -16.41
C GLN A 374 -0.35 23.52 -15.37
N SER A 375 -0.20 23.17 -14.09
CA SER A 375 0.09 24.12 -13.02
C SER A 375 1.39 24.89 -13.29
N GLY A 376 2.44 24.20 -13.75
CA GLY A 376 3.73 24.80 -14.10
C GLY A 376 3.66 25.77 -15.29
N ALA A 377 2.86 25.45 -16.31
CA ALA A 377 2.64 26.31 -17.47
C ALA A 377 1.88 27.61 -17.10
N ASP A 378 1.13 27.60 -16.00
CA ASP A 378 0.37 28.74 -15.52
C ASP A 378 1.14 29.66 -14.59
N ILE A 379 2.24 29.20 -13.98
CA ILE A 379 3.09 30.02 -13.11
C ILE A 379 3.47 31.38 -13.75
N PRO A 380 3.90 31.45 -15.04
CA PRO A 380 4.21 32.73 -15.68
C PRO A 380 2.99 33.64 -15.93
N ASN A 381 1.77 33.10 -15.90
CA ASN A 381 0.54 33.83 -16.18
C ASN A 381 -0.08 34.45 -14.92
N GLN A 382 0.42 34.11 -13.72
CA GLN A 382 -0.06 34.67 -12.46
C GLN A 382 0.36 36.13 -12.28
N GLU A 383 -0.49 36.94 -11.64
CA GLU A 383 -0.14 38.30 -11.24
C GLU A 383 1.09 38.27 -10.31
N ASP A 384 2.07 39.15 -10.55
CA ASP A 384 3.34 39.26 -9.82
C ASP A 384 4.32 38.07 -9.91
N SER A 385 4.13 37.16 -10.89
CA SER A 385 5.08 36.06 -11.11
C SER A 385 6.48 36.55 -11.54
N PRO A 386 7.56 36.19 -10.80
CA PRO A 386 8.94 36.54 -11.17
C PRO A 386 9.49 35.67 -12.31
N PHE A 387 8.71 34.73 -12.82
CA PHE A 387 9.12 33.75 -13.83
C PHE A 387 8.57 34.10 -15.20
N GLY A 388 9.44 34.19 -16.20
CA GLY A 388 9.05 34.41 -17.59
C GLY A 388 8.75 33.11 -18.34
N LYS A 389 9.38 32.00 -17.94
CA LYS A 389 9.12 30.67 -18.48
C LYS A 389 9.48 29.61 -17.45
N VAL A 390 8.64 28.60 -17.29
CA VAL A 390 8.92 27.38 -16.53
C VAL A 390 8.99 26.22 -17.53
N ASP A 391 10.10 25.48 -17.52
CA ASP A 391 10.27 24.29 -18.35
C ASP A 391 10.28 23.05 -17.46
N LEU A 392 9.16 22.32 -17.51
CA LEU A 392 8.92 21.05 -16.82
C LEU A 392 8.78 19.89 -17.79
N SER A 393 9.09 20.07 -19.08
CA SER A 393 8.80 19.07 -20.12
C SER A 393 9.46 17.70 -19.92
N GLY A 394 10.54 17.64 -19.13
CA GLY A 394 11.19 16.38 -18.77
C GLY A 394 10.56 15.67 -17.56
N PHE A 395 9.74 16.36 -16.78
CA PHE A 395 9.16 15.87 -15.53
C PHE A 395 8.15 14.75 -15.80
N ALA A 396 8.30 13.62 -15.13
CA ALA A 396 7.36 12.52 -15.19
C ALA A 396 7.40 11.74 -13.89
N ILE A 397 6.24 11.51 -13.28
CA ILE A 397 6.10 10.66 -12.11
C ILE A 397 5.77 9.26 -12.59
N LYS A 398 6.62 8.30 -12.24
CA LYS A 398 6.38 6.88 -12.48
C LYS A 398 6.01 6.22 -11.17
N THR A 399 4.77 5.82 -11.07
CA THR A 399 4.22 5.07 -9.95
C THR A 399 4.24 3.57 -10.28
N LYS A 400 4.33 2.76 -9.23
CA LYS A 400 4.26 1.31 -9.34
C LYS A 400 3.73 0.73 -8.04
N VAL A 401 3.00 -0.37 -8.14
CA VAL A 401 2.68 -1.22 -6.99
C VAL A 401 3.27 -2.60 -7.24
N ASP A 402 3.98 -3.12 -6.24
CA ASP A 402 4.59 -4.44 -6.24
C ASP A 402 4.03 -5.30 -5.10
N GLY A 403 4.20 -6.62 -5.25
CA GLY A 403 3.79 -7.58 -4.24
C GLY A 403 2.27 -7.77 -4.13
N LEU A 404 1.50 -7.54 -5.21
CA LEU A 404 0.05 -7.76 -5.22
C LEU A 404 -0.36 -9.22 -5.49
N SER A 405 0.58 -10.04 -5.94
CA SER A 405 0.34 -11.42 -6.38
C SER A 405 1.30 -12.38 -5.69
N GLY A 406 0.88 -13.62 -5.51
CA GLY A 406 1.68 -14.64 -4.83
C GLY A 406 1.20 -14.76 -3.39
N LEU A 407 0.22 -15.62 -3.20
CA LEU A 407 -0.13 -16.08 -1.86
C LEU A 407 0.86 -17.20 -1.52
N ASP A 408 1.61 -17.01 -0.45
CA ASP A 408 2.42 -18.07 0.11
C ASP A 408 1.53 -19.17 0.71
N GLN A 409 2.13 -20.31 1.02
CA GLN A 409 1.39 -21.42 1.66
C GLN A 409 0.86 -21.05 3.05
N ASN A 410 1.43 -20.00 3.66
CA ASN A 410 1.03 -19.46 4.95
C ASN A 410 0.70 -17.97 4.77
N ILE A 411 -0.39 -17.51 5.38
CA ILE A 411 -0.79 -16.11 5.39
C ILE A 411 -0.01 -15.37 6.48
N GLY A 412 0.67 -14.29 6.13
CA GLY A 412 1.46 -13.50 7.07
C GLY A 412 1.90 -12.14 6.54
N ASP A 413 2.86 -11.56 7.25
CA ASP A 413 3.42 -10.24 7.01
C ASP A 413 4.91 -10.31 6.61
N ASP A 414 5.32 -11.41 5.98
CA ASP A 414 6.70 -11.63 5.56
C ASP A 414 7.06 -10.80 4.31
N GLU A 415 6.18 -10.78 3.31
CA GLU A 415 6.37 -10.01 2.07
C GLU A 415 5.45 -8.77 2.05
N PRO A 416 5.97 -7.54 1.94
CA PRO A 416 5.13 -6.34 1.92
C PRO A 416 4.45 -6.10 0.57
N ILE A 417 3.35 -5.35 0.57
CA ILE A 417 2.92 -4.61 -0.64
C ILE A 417 3.71 -3.31 -0.69
N THR A 418 4.31 -3.03 -1.84
CA THR A 418 5.22 -1.89 -1.99
C THR A 418 4.66 -0.91 -3.00
N LEU A 419 4.49 0.34 -2.56
CA LEU A 419 4.12 1.48 -3.39
C LEU A 419 5.40 2.25 -3.72
N SER A 420 5.72 2.39 -5.01
CA SER A 420 6.92 3.09 -5.46
C SER A 420 6.55 4.31 -6.29
N VAL A 421 7.26 5.41 -6.04
CA VAL A 421 7.16 6.66 -6.79
C VAL A 421 8.56 7.04 -7.25
N LYS A 422 8.76 7.10 -8.56
CA LYS A 422 10.05 7.40 -9.18
C LYS A 422 9.93 8.59 -10.11
N ILE A 423 10.74 9.62 -9.86
CA ILE A 423 10.98 10.69 -10.83
C ILE A 423 12.35 10.41 -11.45
N PRO A 424 12.43 10.14 -12.78
CA PRO A 424 13.71 9.94 -13.43
C PRO A 424 14.57 11.21 -13.32
N GLU A 425 15.85 11.12 -13.68
CA GLU A 425 16.71 12.30 -13.71
C GLU A 425 16.17 13.32 -14.73
N VAL A 426 15.79 14.50 -14.22
CA VAL A 426 15.16 15.57 -15.00
C VAL A 426 15.81 16.90 -14.71
N GLU A 427 15.92 17.75 -15.73
CA GLU A 427 16.34 19.14 -15.60
C GLU A 427 15.09 20.01 -15.45
N PHE A 428 14.93 20.61 -14.27
CA PHE A 428 13.94 21.66 -14.03
C PHE A 428 14.59 23.01 -14.31
N LYS A 429 14.00 23.80 -15.22
CA LYS A 429 14.56 25.10 -15.61
C LYS A 429 13.55 26.23 -15.43
N LEU A 430 13.97 27.26 -14.72
CA LEU A 430 13.24 28.50 -14.46
C LEU A 430 13.93 29.66 -15.16
N ASP A 431 13.25 30.29 -16.11
CA ASP A 431 13.70 31.55 -16.72
C ASP A 431 13.05 32.73 -15.96
N LEU A 432 13.87 33.66 -15.47
CA LEU A 432 13.43 34.80 -14.66
C LEU A 432 13.03 35.98 -15.57
N SER A 433 11.93 36.67 -15.25
CA SER A 433 11.44 37.83 -16.00
C SER A 433 12.02 39.19 -15.50
N GLY A 434 12.62 39.20 -14.30
CA GLY A 434 13.12 40.40 -13.60
C GLY A 434 14.63 40.41 -13.30
N ASP A 435 15.11 41.51 -12.69
CA ASP A 435 16.52 41.71 -12.31
C ASP A 435 16.94 40.67 -11.25
N MET A 436 17.83 39.76 -11.66
CA MET A 436 18.37 38.68 -10.82
C MET A 436 19.01 39.21 -9.52
N GLY A 437 19.32 40.52 -9.45
CA GLY A 437 19.80 41.22 -8.26
C GLY A 437 18.84 41.18 -7.07
N GLU A 438 17.52 41.32 -7.25
CA GLU A 438 16.57 41.36 -6.13
C GLU A 438 16.36 39.98 -5.46
N LEU A 439 16.47 38.90 -6.24
CA LEU A 439 16.46 37.51 -5.73
C LEU A 439 17.76 37.14 -5.02
N LEU A 440 18.91 37.66 -5.47
CA LEU A 440 20.21 37.49 -4.82
C LEU A 440 20.35 38.33 -3.54
N GLU A 441 19.54 39.37 -3.38
CA GLU A 441 19.45 40.21 -2.17
C GLU A 441 18.50 39.65 -1.09
N GLY A 442 17.91 38.47 -1.32
CA GLY A 442 17.16 37.72 -0.29
C GLY A 442 15.69 38.11 -0.12
N ASN A 443 15.12 38.89 -1.04
CA ASN A 443 13.70 39.23 -0.98
C ASN A 443 12.83 38.15 -1.65
N THR A 444 12.42 37.14 -0.89
CA THR A 444 11.59 36.02 -1.37
C THR A 444 10.09 36.25 -1.20
N SER A 445 9.65 37.46 -0.87
CA SER A 445 8.24 37.77 -0.57
C SER A 445 7.31 37.70 -1.80
N SER A 446 7.86 37.70 -3.01
CA SER A 446 7.12 37.57 -4.28
C SER A 446 6.99 36.14 -4.81
N LEU A 447 7.47 35.13 -4.07
CA LEU A 447 7.48 33.71 -4.49
C LEU A 447 6.33 32.89 -3.89
N GLU A 448 5.19 33.53 -3.60
CA GLU A 448 3.99 32.84 -3.10
C GLU A 448 3.25 32.14 -4.25
N LEU A 449 3.65 30.89 -4.52
CA LEU A 449 2.84 29.96 -5.31
C LEU A 449 2.08 29.05 -4.34
N ASN A 450 0.90 28.55 -4.72
CA ASN A 450 0.14 27.58 -3.94
C ASN A 450 0.16 26.22 -4.66
N PHE A 451 0.07 25.15 -3.87
CA PHE A 451 0.02 23.72 -4.24
C PHE A 451 1.32 22.92 -4.02
N PHE A 452 2.38 23.06 -4.83
CA PHE A 452 3.69 22.43 -4.54
C PHE A 452 4.55 23.23 -3.55
N ALA A 453 4.16 24.46 -3.25
CA ALA A 453 5.01 25.43 -2.57
C ALA A 453 5.10 25.31 -1.05
N ASN A 454 4.67 24.20 -0.44
CA ASN A 454 5.10 23.87 0.93
C ASN A 454 6.08 22.69 0.88
N ALA A 455 5.78 21.63 0.13
CA ALA A 455 6.71 20.51 -0.05
C ALA A 455 7.91 20.87 -0.95
N PHE A 456 7.69 21.28 -2.20
CA PHE A 456 8.74 21.76 -3.10
C PHE A 456 9.42 23.01 -2.55
N ARG A 457 8.69 23.90 -1.87
CA ARG A 457 9.33 25.03 -1.20
C ARG A 457 10.19 24.60 -0.02
N ASN A 458 9.76 23.71 0.86
CA ASN A 458 10.62 23.28 1.97
C ASN A 458 11.77 22.36 1.52
N LEU A 459 11.57 21.55 0.47
CA LEU A 459 12.52 20.52 0.04
C LEU A 459 13.48 21.02 -1.06
N VAL A 460 13.03 21.93 -1.90
CA VAL A 460 13.77 22.43 -3.06
C VAL A 460 13.98 23.94 -2.97
N VAL A 461 12.92 24.77 -2.97
CA VAL A 461 13.05 26.24 -3.11
C VAL A 461 13.63 26.93 -1.89
N ASN A 462 13.35 26.52 -0.66
CA ASN A 462 13.89 27.10 0.58
C ASN A 462 15.36 26.73 0.69
N PRO A 463 15.79 25.47 0.52
CA PRO A 463 17.21 25.15 0.37
C PRO A 463 17.86 25.90 -0.80
N LEU A 464 17.18 26.11 -1.93
CA LEU A 464 17.68 26.82 -3.10
C LEU A 464 17.77 28.34 -2.92
N ALA A 465 16.79 28.93 -2.24
CA ALA A 465 16.67 30.35 -1.94
C ALA A 465 17.61 30.70 -0.81
N SER A 466 17.71 29.85 0.22
CA SER A 466 18.81 29.90 1.19
C SER A 466 20.15 29.71 0.49
N ALA A 467 20.32 28.75 -0.44
CA ALA A 467 21.56 28.59 -1.21
C ALA A 467 21.86 29.79 -2.12
N ALA A 468 20.84 30.46 -2.66
CA ALA A 468 20.96 31.65 -3.49
C ALA A 468 21.24 32.91 -2.66
N GLU A 469 20.66 33.05 -1.47
CA GLU A 469 20.95 34.07 -0.46
C GLU A 469 22.36 33.87 0.12
N LEU A 470 22.75 32.60 0.35
CA LEU A 470 24.11 32.16 0.60
C LEU A 470 25.02 32.66 -0.53
N LEU A 471 24.76 32.31 -1.79
CA LEU A 471 25.59 32.72 -2.94
C LEU A 471 25.59 34.25 -3.19
N GLY A 472 24.48 34.95 -2.96
CA GLY A 472 24.37 36.41 -3.07
C GLY A 472 25.13 37.15 -1.96
N SER A 473 25.02 36.69 -0.71
CA SER A 473 25.75 37.22 0.44
C SER A 473 27.21 36.72 0.54
N THR A 474 27.58 35.65 -0.18
CA THR A 474 28.95 35.08 -0.18
C THR A 474 30.03 36.00 -0.75
N LEU A 475 29.68 37.07 -1.47
CA LEU A 475 30.68 37.99 -2.01
C LEU A 475 31.24 38.97 -0.97
N THR A 476 30.63 39.09 0.22
CA THR A 476 31.04 40.10 1.22
C THR A 476 31.55 39.50 2.54
N ASN A 477 31.03 38.36 3.02
CA ASN A 477 31.33 37.81 4.36
C ASN A 477 31.89 36.36 4.39
N SER A 478 32.26 35.77 3.26
CA SER A 478 32.73 34.37 3.21
C SER A 478 34.23 34.21 3.51
N ILE A 479 34.62 33.09 4.13
CA ILE A 479 36.02 32.71 4.29
C ILE A 479 36.47 31.91 3.07
N VAL A 480 37.50 32.42 2.39
CA VAL A 480 38.20 31.74 1.30
C VAL A 480 39.22 30.78 1.89
N SER A 481 38.95 29.48 1.80
CA SER A 481 39.92 28.41 2.10
C SER A 481 40.60 27.91 0.82
N GLY A 482 41.73 27.21 0.95
CA GLY A 482 42.40 26.57 -0.19
C GLY A 482 41.55 25.49 -0.90
N SER A 483 40.52 24.98 -0.24
CA SER A 483 39.62 23.93 -0.75
C SER A 483 38.28 24.45 -1.30
N GLY A 484 37.89 25.68 -0.98
CA GLY A 484 36.59 26.23 -1.37
C GLY A 484 36.13 27.37 -0.47
N ILE A 485 34.84 27.71 -0.58
CA ILE A 485 34.15 28.73 0.19
C ILE A 485 33.23 28.02 1.19
N THR A 486 33.31 28.37 2.48
CA THR A 486 32.40 27.86 3.53
C THR A 486 31.53 29.00 4.06
N TYR A 487 30.25 28.74 4.26
CA TYR A 487 29.27 29.71 4.74
C TYR A 487 28.26 29.07 5.73
N PRO A 488 27.86 29.78 6.80
CA PRO A 488 28.43 31.06 7.25
C PRO A 488 29.91 30.88 7.63
N GLY A 489 30.72 31.94 7.61
CA GLY A 489 32.13 31.85 8.02
C GLY A 489 32.24 31.35 9.48
N VAL A 490 33.35 30.70 9.85
CA VAL A 490 33.51 30.03 11.17
C VAL A 490 33.27 30.97 12.38
N GLU A 491 33.41 32.29 12.19
CA GLU A 491 33.14 33.30 13.23
C GLU A 491 31.67 33.78 13.31
N ALA A 492 30.86 33.45 12.31
CA ALA A 492 29.42 33.68 12.31
C ALA A 492 28.67 32.42 12.79
N GLU A 493 27.47 32.60 13.34
CA GLU A 493 26.62 31.47 13.76
C GLU A 493 26.31 30.56 12.56
N ALA A 494 26.27 29.25 12.80
CA ALA A 494 25.91 28.27 11.78
C ALA A 494 24.45 28.44 11.36
N THR A 495 24.10 28.04 10.14
CA THR A 495 22.71 28.10 9.68
C THR A 495 21.93 27.01 10.40
N SER A 496 20.90 27.38 11.16
CA SER A 496 20.01 26.44 11.83
C SER A 496 18.64 26.39 11.15
N ILE A 497 18.16 25.19 10.87
CA ILE A 497 16.79 24.94 10.43
C ILE A 497 16.10 24.16 11.54
N SER A 498 15.09 24.77 12.16
CA SER A 498 14.17 24.09 13.08
C SER A 498 12.94 23.66 12.30
N PHE A 499 12.53 22.43 12.48
CA PHE A 499 11.31 21.89 11.89
C PHE A 499 10.60 21.02 12.91
N ASN A 500 9.30 21.22 13.00
CA ASN A 500 8.40 20.39 13.76
C ASN A 500 7.46 19.67 12.78
N GLY A 501 7.10 18.44 13.11
CA GLY A 501 6.21 17.64 12.30
C GLY A 501 5.44 16.62 13.13
N ASN A 502 4.32 16.18 12.59
CA ASN A 502 3.60 15.01 13.07
C ASN A 502 3.55 14.01 11.92
N THR A 503 4.16 12.84 12.10
CA THR A 503 4.13 11.78 11.08
C THR A 503 2.89 10.88 11.16
N SER A 504 1.96 11.16 12.07
CA SER A 504 0.67 10.49 12.16
C SER A 504 -0.22 10.85 10.96
N ILE A 505 -0.65 9.84 10.22
CA ILE A 505 -1.58 9.97 9.09
C ILE A 505 -3.01 9.70 9.56
N ALA A 506 -3.18 8.62 10.33
CA ALA A 506 -4.47 8.22 10.88
C ALA A 506 -4.27 7.69 12.30
N GLU A 507 -4.57 8.52 13.29
CA GLU A 507 -4.39 8.19 14.71
C GLU A 507 -5.24 7.00 15.14
N GLU A 508 -6.45 6.88 14.59
CA GLU A 508 -7.39 5.78 14.86
C GLU A 508 -6.84 4.42 14.40
N MET A 509 -6.00 4.41 13.36
CA MET A 509 -5.34 3.21 12.84
C MET A 509 -3.91 3.02 13.35
N GLU A 510 -3.49 3.83 14.34
CA GLU A 510 -2.09 3.90 14.80
C GLU A 510 -1.09 4.05 13.64
N LEU A 511 -1.50 4.75 12.57
CA LEU A 511 -0.74 4.86 11.34
C LEU A 511 0.19 6.08 11.40
N SER A 512 1.48 5.82 11.55
CA SER A 512 2.54 6.82 11.44
C SER A 512 3.53 6.45 10.34
N LEU A 513 3.93 7.44 9.53
CA LEU A 513 4.98 7.24 8.54
C LEU A 513 6.36 7.40 9.19
N ASN A 514 7.17 6.36 9.21
CA ASN A 514 8.53 6.42 9.72
C ASN A 514 9.52 5.81 8.72
N GLY A 515 10.72 6.38 8.68
CA GLY A 515 11.74 5.90 7.76
C GLY A 515 12.83 6.92 7.41
N PRO A 516 13.91 6.45 6.76
CA PRO A 516 14.98 7.30 6.27
C PRO A 516 14.54 8.13 5.07
N VAL A 517 14.84 9.42 5.13
CA VAL A 517 14.84 10.33 3.98
C VAL A 517 16.27 10.73 3.72
N SER A 518 16.74 10.41 2.52
CA SER A 518 18.09 10.65 2.07
C SER A 518 18.14 11.72 0.99
N VAL A 519 19.09 12.64 1.10
CA VAL A 519 19.39 13.64 0.07
C VAL A 519 20.85 13.48 -0.36
N LEU A 520 21.08 13.19 -1.64
CA LEU A 520 22.41 13.12 -2.22
C LEU A 520 22.79 14.47 -2.85
N LEU A 521 23.80 15.11 -2.29
CA LEU A 521 24.23 16.45 -2.72
C LEU A 521 25.06 16.42 -4.02
N PRO A 522 25.02 17.49 -4.83
CA PRO A 522 25.79 17.57 -6.06
C PRO A 522 27.29 17.61 -5.77
N ARG A 523 28.09 17.13 -6.72
CA ARG A 523 29.55 17.09 -6.56
C ARG A 523 30.11 18.49 -6.33
N GLY A 524 30.82 18.66 -5.22
CA GLY A 524 31.48 19.92 -4.89
C GLY A 524 30.64 20.86 -4.04
N ILE A 525 29.42 20.48 -3.65
CA ILE A 525 28.69 21.05 -2.51
C ILE A 525 28.67 20.01 -1.39
N THR A 526 29.06 20.42 -0.20
CA THR A 526 29.05 19.58 1.01
C THR A 526 28.64 20.40 2.22
N ILE A 527 28.08 19.75 3.22
CA ILE A 527 27.75 20.31 4.52
C ILE A 527 28.84 19.92 5.52
N GLU A 528 29.31 20.90 6.29
CA GLU A 528 30.29 20.77 7.38
C GLU A 528 29.71 21.35 8.68
N ASP A 529 30.35 21.06 9.82
CA ASP A 529 29.96 21.53 11.16
C ASP A 529 28.48 21.29 11.46
N VAL A 530 28.02 20.06 11.21
CA VAL A 530 26.62 19.69 11.43
C VAL A 530 26.41 19.30 12.89
N GLU A 531 25.53 20.03 13.57
CA GLU A 531 25.01 19.65 14.90
C GLU A 531 23.51 19.42 14.79
N ASP A 532 23.08 18.28 15.30
CA ASP A 532 21.70 17.81 15.30
C ASP A 532 21.29 17.62 16.76
N THR A 533 20.17 18.23 17.15
CA THR A 533 19.66 18.17 18.53
C THR A 533 19.03 16.83 18.88
N ALA A 534 18.41 16.14 17.92
CA ALA A 534 17.74 14.86 18.10
C ALA A 534 18.65 13.65 17.82
N GLY A 535 19.75 13.84 17.07
CA GLY A 535 20.71 12.79 16.71
C GLY A 535 20.16 11.79 15.68
N LEU A 536 19.23 12.24 14.83
CA LEU A 536 18.53 11.48 13.80
C LEU A 536 19.17 11.61 12.40
N LEU A 537 20.13 12.52 12.24
CA LEU A 537 20.86 12.78 11.01
C LEU A 537 22.15 11.97 10.94
N THR A 538 22.31 11.25 9.84
CA THR A 538 23.53 10.54 9.49
C THR A 538 24.09 11.05 8.18
N ILE A 539 25.41 11.22 8.13
CA ILE A 539 26.10 11.78 6.96
C ILE A 539 27.11 10.75 6.46
N THR A 540 26.95 10.34 5.21
CA THR A 540 27.84 9.38 4.54
C THR A 540 28.36 9.95 3.22
N ASN A 541 29.35 9.29 2.63
CA ASN A 541 29.89 9.68 1.31
C ASN A 541 29.70 8.52 0.33
N GLU A 542 29.03 8.78 -0.78
CA GLU A 542 28.78 7.83 -1.85
C GLU A 542 29.28 8.41 -3.18
N GLY A 543 30.16 7.68 -3.89
CA GLY A 543 30.61 8.09 -5.23
C GLY A 543 31.31 9.47 -5.31
N GLY A 544 31.87 9.95 -4.19
CA GLY A 544 32.48 11.28 -4.06
C GLY A 544 31.48 12.42 -3.86
N ARG A 545 30.23 12.10 -3.53
CA ARG A 545 29.14 13.00 -3.16
C ARG A 545 28.73 12.71 -1.73
N GLN A 546 28.17 13.71 -1.04
CA GLN A 546 27.73 13.55 0.34
C GLN A 546 26.25 13.18 0.36
N LYS A 547 25.91 12.11 1.08
CA LYS A 547 24.53 11.65 1.32
C LYS A 547 24.14 12.00 2.75
N LEU A 548 23.03 12.71 2.88
CA LEU A 548 22.46 13.14 4.15
C LEU A 548 21.22 12.28 4.39
N THR A 549 21.21 11.44 5.41
CA THR A 549 20.09 10.57 5.72
C THR A 549 19.51 10.95 7.07
N TYR A 550 18.30 11.50 7.06
CA TYR A 550 17.53 11.85 8.25
C TYR A 550 16.47 10.78 8.51
N ASN A 551 16.42 10.23 9.73
CA ASN A 551 15.44 9.20 10.07
C ASN A 551 14.26 9.82 10.85
N PHE A 552 13.08 9.86 10.21
CA PHE A 552 11.89 10.43 10.85
C PHE A 552 11.29 9.46 11.87
N PRO A 553 11.12 9.88 13.13
CA PRO A 553 10.45 9.08 14.14
C PRO A 553 8.93 9.07 13.93
N ALA A 554 8.27 8.08 14.52
CA ALA A 554 6.81 8.01 14.58
C ALA A 554 6.23 9.06 15.54
N GLY A 555 5.18 9.77 15.12
CA GLY A 555 4.44 10.75 15.91
C GLY A 555 4.95 12.18 15.81
N GLU A 556 4.74 12.96 16.88
CA GLU A 556 5.23 14.34 16.98
C GLU A 556 6.74 14.38 17.22
N TYR A 557 7.43 15.22 16.46
CA TYR A 557 8.85 15.48 16.63
C TYR A 557 9.18 16.95 16.41
N ASP A 558 10.24 17.38 17.07
CA ASP A 558 10.84 18.71 16.94
C ASP A 558 12.34 18.52 16.89
N ASP A 559 12.96 18.99 15.82
CA ASP A 559 14.41 18.93 15.67
C ASP A 559 14.95 20.21 15.06
N THR A 560 16.19 20.52 15.44
CA THR A 560 16.95 21.65 14.93
C THR A 560 18.30 21.16 14.44
N ILE A 561 18.49 21.24 13.12
CA ILE A 561 19.76 20.92 12.47
C ILE A 561 20.50 22.22 12.21
N SER A 562 21.68 22.36 12.80
CA SER A 562 22.61 23.44 12.51
C SER A 562 23.72 22.95 11.60
N PHE A 563 24.09 23.74 10.59
CA PHE A 563 25.06 23.33 9.60
C PHE A 563 25.72 24.49 8.85
N ARG A 564 26.82 24.19 8.15
CA ARG A 564 27.50 25.11 7.23
C ARG A 564 27.65 24.49 5.85
N ILE A 565 27.39 25.26 4.82
CA ILE A 565 27.56 24.83 3.43
C ILE A 565 28.97 25.18 2.97
N LYS A 566 29.65 24.20 2.38
CA LYS A 566 30.94 24.34 1.72
C LYS A 566 30.81 24.06 0.23
N VAL A 567 31.24 25.03 -0.57
CA VAL A 567 31.27 24.95 -2.03
C VAL A 567 32.73 24.91 -2.48
N SER A 568 33.09 23.86 -3.22
CA SER A 568 34.45 23.67 -3.73
C SER A 568 34.80 24.67 -4.83
N TRP A 569 36.08 25.03 -4.94
CA TRP A 569 36.56 25.89 -6.04
C TRP A 569 36.33 25.28 -7.41
N LEU A 570 36.42 23.96 -7.53
CA LEU A 570 36.20 23.26 -8.78
C LEU A 570 34.76 23.46 -9.28
N TYR A 571 33.78 23.37 -8.37
CA TYR A 571 32.37 23.62 -8.66
C TYR A 571 32.13 25.05 -9.17
N LEU A 572 32.66 26.05 -8.44
CA LEU A 572 32.53 27.45 -8.84
C LEU A 572 33.21 27.73 -10.18
N LEU A 573 34.41 27.18 -10.42
CA LEU A 573 35.11 27.36 -11.69
C LEU A 573 34.37 26.74 -12.87
N LEU A 574 33.72 25.59 -12.68
CA LEU A 574 32.87 24.97 -13.69
C LEU A 574 31.64 25.84 -13.99
N GLN A 575 31.01 26.43 -12.98
CA GLN A 575 29.84 27.29 -13.17
C GLN A 575 30.19 28.62 -13.86
N PHE A 576 31.34 29.22 -13.52
CA PHE A 576 31.73 30.56 -13.96
C PHE A 576 32.93 30.59 -14.94
N TRP A 577 33.22 29.51 -15.68
CA TRP A 577 34.40 29.46 -16.56
C TRP A 577 34.40 30.52 -17.69
N VAL A 578 33.23 31.02 -18.07
CA VAL A 578 33.06 32.02 -19.15
C VAL A 578 33.66 33.39 -18.77
N TYR A 579 33.62 33.78 -17.49
CA TYR A 579 34.15 35.07 -17.02
C TYR A 579 35.68 35.20 -17.15
N PRO A 580 36.50 34.26 -16.62
CA PRO A 580 37.94 34.33 -16.77
C PRO A 580 38.37 34.14 -18.23
N THR A 581 37.64 33.36 -19.05
CA THR A 581 37.98 33.23 -20.47
C THR A 581 37.75 34.53 -21.24
N PHE A 582 36.70 35.29 -20.93
CA PHE A 582 36.48 36.62 -21.52
C PHE A 582 37.59 37.61 -21.12
N ILE A 583 37.98 37.63 -19.84
CA ILE A 583 39.09 38.46 -19.35
C ILE A 583 40.41 38.06 -20.03
N ILE A 584 40.71 36.76 -20.14
CA ILE A 584 41.90 36.24 -20.82
C ILE A 584 41.86 36.61 -22.31
N ALA A 585 40.71 36.55 -22.98
CA ALA A 585 40.55 36.96 -24.37
C ALA A 585 40.80 38.47 -24.56
N LEU A 586 40.26 39.31 -23.67
CA LEU A 586 40.54 40.76 -23.67
C LEU A 586 42.02 41.05 -23.40
N LEU A 587 42.66 40.34 -22.47
CA LEU A 587 44.10 40.43 -22.20
C LEU A 587 44.92 40.01 -23.41
N ALA A 588 44.56 38.91 -24.07
CA ALA A 588 45.20 38.44 -25.29
C ALA A 588 45.06 39.45 -26.44
N LEU A 589 43.88 40.05 -26.63
CA LEU A 589 43.63 41.11 -27.60
C LEU A 589 44.42 42.39 -27.26
N PHE A 590 44.47 42.79 -25.99
CA PHE A 590 45.25 43.93 -25.52
C PHE A 590 46.75 43.71 -25.77
N ILE A 591 47.28 42.54 -25.43
CA ILE A 591 48.66 42.14 -25.68
C ILE A 591 48.94 42.12 -27.20
N ARG A 592 48.03 41.56 -28.01
CA ARG A 592 48.15 41.54 -29.48
C ARG A 592 48.15 42.95 -30.06
N ARG A 593 47.29 43.86 -29.58
CA ARG A 593 47.24 45.28 -29.98
C ARG A 593 48.51 46.03 -29.57
N ARG A 594 49.04 45.78 -28.36
CA ARG A 594 50.32 46.35 -27.88
C ARG A 594 51.50 45.83 -28.71
N ARG A 595 51.53 44.53 -29.03
CA ARG A 595 52.55 43.91 -29.89
C ARG A 595 52.48 44.47 -31.32
N ARG A 596 51.28 44.61 -31.93
CA ARG A 596 51.11 45.27 -33.23
C ARG A 596 51.60 46.73 -33.20
N LYS A 597 51.20 47.53 -32.21
CA LYS A 597 51.68 48.92 -32.05
C LYS A 597 53.20 48.99 -31.88
N LYS A 598 53.81 48.07 -31.11
CA LYS A 598 55.27 47.98 -30.98
C LYS A 598 55.95 47.56 -32.29
N ARG A 599 55.39 46.61 -33.04
CA ARG A 599 55.90 46.20 -34.37
C ARG A 599 55.81 47.36 -35.38
N LEU A 600 54.68 48.07 -35.45
CA LEU A 600 54.50 49.27 -36.28
C LEU A 600 55.45 50.41 -35.88
N LYS A 601 55.66 50.66 -34.58
CA LYS A 601 56.64 51.66 -34.11
C LYS A 601 58.09 51.25 -34.43
N LYS A 602 58.43 49.96 -34.33
CA LYS A 602 59.76 49.45 -34.74
C LYS A 602 59.96 49.56 -36.26
N ALA A 603 58.94 49.25 -37.06
CA ALA A 603 58.97 49.42 -38.52
C ALA A 603 59.12 50.90 -38.91
N ARG A 604 58.40 51.83 -38.25
CA ARG A 604 58.56 53.27 -38.47
C ARG A 604 59.93 53.80 -38.04
N LYS A 605 60.52 53.29 -36.95
CA LYS A 605 61.89 53.64 -36.53
C LYS A 605 62.96 53.08 -37.45
N ALA A 606 62.77 51.86 -37.96
CA ALA A 606 63.64 51.27 -38.97
C ALA A 606 63.56 52.05 -40.30
N ALA A 607 62.36 52.42 -40.74
CA ALA A 607 62.14 53.27 -41.91
C ALA A 607 62.76 54.68 -41.76
N ALA A 608 62.69 55.27 -40.55
CA ALA A 608 63.33 56.55 -40.24
C ALA A 608 64.87 56.47 -40.16
N GLN A 609 65.44 55.32 -39.76
CA GLN A 609 66.89 55.08 -39.78
C GLN A 609 67.44 54.79 -41.19
N THR A 610 66.64 54.22 -42.10
CA THR A 610 66.98 54.13 -43.53
C THR A 610 66.81 55.46 -44.29
N GLY A 611 66.14 56.45 -43.70
CA GLY A 611 65.93 57.77 -44.32
C GLY A 611 67.04 58.81 -44.10
N THR A 612 68.16 58.46 -43.43
CA THR A 612 69.21 59.44 -43.10
C THR A 612 70.61 59.12 -43.63
N LYS A 613 70.80 58.07 -44.43
CA LYS A 613 72.04 57.85 -45.20
C LYS A 613 71.73 57.11 -46.50
N VAL A 614 71.87 57.81 -47.63
CA VAL A 614 72.26 57.42 -49.02
C VAL A 614 71.63 58.50 -49.91
N ALA A 615 72.30 59.66 -50.09
CA ALA A 615 73.15 59.96 -51.24
C ALA A 615 72.43 59.81 -52.59
N ILE A 616 71.83 60.92 -53.05
CA ILE A 616 71.34 61.08 -54.43
C ILE A 616 72.56 61.07 -55.35
N GLY A 617 72.63 60.08 -56.25
CA GLY A 617 73.61 60.02 -57.33
C GLY A 617 72.94 60.36 -58.67
N ASP A 618 73.59 61.22 -59.45
CA ASP A 618 73.11 61.87 -60.69
C ASP A 618 72.87 60.95 -61.91
N SER A 619 72.52 59.68 -61.74
CA SER A 619 72.36 58.74 -62.87
C SER A 619 70.96 58.16 -63.09
N GLU A 620 69.93 58.61 -62.38
CA GLU A 620 68.55 58.10 -62.56
C GLU A 620 67.55 59.13 -63.12
N PHE A 621 68.05 60.24 -63.70
CA PHE A 621 67.21 61.26 -64.35
C PHE A 621 66.88 60.99 -65.83
N ALA A 622 67.10 59.77 -66.33
CA ALA A 622 66.96 59.45 -67.75
C ALA A 622 65.76 58.57 -68.15
N ASP A 623 64.90 58.15 -67.21
CA ASP A 623 63.81 57.20 -67.54
C ASP A 623 62.38 57.68 -67.22
N LEU A 624 62.18 58.99 -67.04
CA LEU A 624 60.84 59.58 -66.85
C LEU A 624 60.57 60.74 -67.80
N ARG A 625 60.89 60.56 -69.08
CA ARG A 625 60.35 61.38 -70.17
C ARG A 625 59.67 60.49 -71.22
N GLY A 626 58.36 60.30 -71.09
CA GLY A 626 57.56 59.74 -72.18
C GLY A 626 56.10 59.45 -71.82
N PHE A 627 55.19 60.27 -72.38
CA PHE A 627 53.72 60.12 -72.50
C PHE A 627 52.85 60.53 -71.28
N LYS A 628 52.28 61.76 -71.25
CA LYS A 628 51.07 62.34 -71.93
C LYS A 628 49.73 61.77 -71.42
N SER A 629 49.00 62.51 -70.56
CA SER A 629 47.83 63.44 -70.80
C SER A 629 46.49 62.70 -70.65
N GLU A 630 45.39 63.22 -70.11
CA GLU A 630 44.79 64.57 -69.97
C GLU A 630 44.31 64.76 -68.51
N GLY A 631 44.37 65.94 -67.87
CA GLY A 631 43.51 67.10 -68.13
C GLY A 631 42.13 66.88 -67.49
N LEU A 632 41.52 67.76 -66.68
CA LEU A 632 41.72 69.18 -66.43
C LEU A 632 40.66 69.62 -65.38
N HIS A 633 41.08 70.42 -64.39
CA HIS A 633 40.35 71.42 -63.57
C HIS A 633 38.91 71.17 -63.05
N GLY A 634 38.67 71.25 -61.74
CA GLY A 634 38.20 72.46 -61.02
C GLY A 634 36.93 72.07 -60.24
N GLU A 635 36.48 72.63 -59.12
CA GLU A 635 36.76 73.83 -58.35
C GLU A 635 36.36 73.59 -56.87
N LEU A 636 36.77 74.51 -56.00
CA LEU A 636 36.31 74.69 -54.62
C LEU A 636 34.88 75.28 -54.57
N GLN A 637 34.09 74.91 -53.54
CA GLN A 637 33.20 75.76 -52.69
C GLN A 637 32.27 74.82 -51.89
N GLN A 638 32.26 74.83 -50.55
CA GLN A 638 31.70 75.80 -49.58
C GLN A 638 30.18 75.63 -49.35
N PHE A 639 29.82 75.67 -48.06
CA PHE A 639 28.54 75.48 -47.35
C PHE A 639 27.24 75.98 -48.01
N GLU A 640 26.11 75.29 -47.75
CA GLU A 640 24.97 75.85 -46.97
C GLU A 640 23.81 74.84 -46.74
N ASP A 641 23.13 75.06 -45.63
CA ASP A 641 21.87 74.46 -45.16
C ASP A 641 20.70 74.60 -46.16
N TYR A 642 19.70 73.71 -46.10
CA TYR A 642 18.33 74.04 -45.66
C TYR A 642 17.38 72.83 -45.75
N SER A 643 16.48 72.83 -44.77
CA SER A 643 15.32 71.95 -44.51
C SER A 643 14.21 71.99 -45.58
N THR A 644 13.42 70.91 -45.70
CA THR A 644 11.93 70.84 -45.56
C THR A 644 11.23 69.79 -46.46
N ASP A 645 10.40 68.96 -45.81
CA ASP A 645 9.07 68.43 -46.18
C ASP A 645 8.68 68.15 -47.66
N LYS A 646 8.40 66.86 -47.97
CA LYS A 646 7.08 66.29 -48.33
C LYS A 646 7.17 64.96 -49.09
N ALA A 647 6.34 63.98 -48.67
CA ALA A 647 5.85 62.83 -49.46
C ALA A 647 4.89 63.30 -50.58
N PRO A 648 4.43 62.52 -51.61
CA PRO A 648 4.04 61.07 -51.62
C PRO A 648 4.33 60.39 -53.03
N PRO A 649 3.68 59.31 -53.56
CA PRO A 649 2.55 58.51 -53.07
C PRO A 649 2.63 56.96 -53.21
N MET A 650 1.60 56.34 -52.61
CA MET A 650 1.18 54.94 -52.65
C MET A 650 0.95 54.38 -54.06
N ILE A 651 1.17 53.08 -54.20
CA ILE A 651 0.55 52.23 -55.23
C ILE A 651 -0.38 51.27 -54.50
N ASP A 652 -1.66 51.40 -54.80
CA ASP A 652 -2.74 50.46 -54.52
C ASP A 652 -2.94 49.57 -55.76
N LEU A 653 -3.29 48.31 -55.53
CA LEU A 653 -4.26 47.47 -56.26
C LEU A 653 -3.81 46.00 -56.35
N GLY A 654 -4.68 45.12 -55.86
CA GLY A 654 -4.68 43.71 -56.25
C GLY A 654 -5.36 42.74 -55.29
N ASP A 655 -6.62 43.01 -54.95
CA ASP A 655 -7.56 42.07 -54.30
C ASP A 655 -7.95 40.96 -55.29
N GLU A 656 -7.67 39.69 -54.97
CA GLU A 656 -8.48 38.55 -55.40
C GLU A 656 -8.60 37.52 -54.26
N ARG A 657 -9.79 36.94 -54.21
CA ARG A 657 -10.46 36.29 -53.07
C ARG A 657 -10.46 34.75 -53.22
N PHE A 658 -10.91 34.10 -52.14
CA PHE A 658 -11.34 32.69 -51.99
C PHE A 658 -10.17 31.69 -51.91
N ASP A 659 -10.00 30.85 -50.88
CA ASP A 659 -10.85 30.32 -49.82
C ASP A 659 -10.15 30.35 -48.44
#